data_AF-A0A3L6T145-F1
#
_entry.id   AF-A0A3L6T145-F1
#
_cell.length_a   1.000
_cell.length_b   1.000
_cell.length_c   1.000
_cell.angle_alpha   90.00
_cell.angle_beta   90.00
_cell.angle_gamma   90.00
#
_symmetry.space_group_name_H-M   'P 1'
#
loop_
_entity.id
_entity.type
_entity.pdbx_description
1 polymer ?
#
loop_
_entity_poly.entity_id
_entity_poly.type
_entity_poly.pdbx_seq_one_letter_code
_entity_poly.pdbx_strand_id
1 'polypeptide(L)'
;MAAAAAAEYSIDCKLSKLVEEARPSAAALRAAAQAADAVAELIKRVPQQQATPEAARGFVRDLGLEEEKLAFTFRPPEVVRLAGSHAVGAVTRPDVAADLLVRLPKECFHEKDFLNHRYHAKRCLYLCVIEKNLRSSRLIREVSWSTFQDEARKPVLHVYPATEIADLPGFYVRIIPTANSLFNVSKLNVSTRNNVRAYTKDGINLPTPKYNCSILEDMFLEENAEFMSSTFADWKALQEALVLVKHICILVATSKVWAKGLVIQSMKKRTITKEDIANCLKTFDIAIWDISGHVNLAFRMTKSAFVELQDEAACALSCLDKCRDGGFEELFMTKVDFGAKFDSCLRINLKDNSKVTSLSYCVDNESWRILEKDVQSLLQQGLTDRTKMIRVLWRSTPSEWKIMDGFSEFGSSPLLVGIMLSSLEKSFRLVDIGPNPENRNEAIKFRKFWGEKAELRRFKDGNIAESTVWESESWERHAIIKRIADYVLMKHLSLQKDDLIHVVDQLDFCLLVDGQDPVSSSGALLEAFDTLSKQLRLLDDVPLRISTVQPLDSAFRHTSVFPPEPHPLAYGKNSQRLPNLATTCIRSMEIMIQLEGSGNWPLDPVAMEKTKTAFLLKIGESLEDRGMFVSASEDEVNVLSSGYSFLLKIFHERGLVLQKQAGDDNIQTALSQDKVLFQRSQHSSMINGLHGRYQMYGPVVRLAKRWISAHLFSSFISEEAVELVVAYLFLKPFPFHAPSSRVAGFLRFLRLLSSFDWTFSPMILDINNEFNLKDEKEINENFMMSRKSYEQNPHDIEPAMFLATSYDKASEAWTKQSPSKSVLKRLAAYAKSSAELLTNLILNGQSGQYSWECLFRTPMSNYDAVVLLHQEKLCRPDHVLFPAETPNGKLVIWGEPSKEFHPYMPLNKGAVKSLHDARDKLLVNFDPTTYFRRDLKGAFPKTFKLWYGSLGGDAVGLTWENPKKRGREEDDETMPEPTSILKEVGDLGKGLVRGVYLLKAPKLQ
;
A
#
# COMPACT_ATOMS: atom_id res chain seq x y z
N MET A 1 37.59 16.15 6.24
CA MET A 1 36.92 14.89 5.84
C MET A 1 35.41 14.91 6.07
N ALA A 2 34.87 15.28 7.25
CA ALA A 2 33.42 15.37 7.47
C ALA A 2 32.69 16.41 6.56
N ALA A 3 33.32 17.55 6.25
CA ALA A 3 32.75 18.53 5.32
C ALA A 3 32.84 18.10 3.83
N ALA A 4 33.79 17.24 3.47
CA ALA A 4 33.90 16.67 2.12
C ALA A 4 32.88 15.53 1.92
N ALA A 5 32.66 14.71 2.96
CA ALA A 5 31.58 13.72 2.98
C ALA A 5 30.18 14.38 2.97
N ALA A 6 29.98 15.49 3.68
CA ALA A 6 28.71 16.23 3.63
C ALA A 6 28.41 16.83 2.23
N ALA A 7 29.45 17.20 1.47
CA ALA A 7 29.32 17.70 0.10
C ALA A 7 28.98 16.58 -0.91
N GLU A 8 29.49 15.36 -0.72
CA GLU A 8 29.15 14.18 -1.53
C GLU A 8 27.71 13.66 -1.31
N TYR A 9 27.06 14.05 -0.20
CA TYR A 9 25.71 13.62 0.17
C TYR A 9 24.62 14.69 -0.07
N SER A 10 24.98 15.85 -0.66
CA SER A 10 23.97 16.85 -1.06
C SER A 10 22.97 16.26 -2.06
N ILE A 11 21.70 16.68 -1.97
CA ILE A 11 20.63 16.33 -2.91
C ILE A 11 21.05 16.59 -4.36
N ASP A 12 21.85 17.64 -4.61
CA ASP A 12 22.37 17.99 -5.94
C ASP A 12 23.31 16.90 -6.51
N CYS A 13 24.16 16.31 -5.67
CA CYS A 13 25.04 15.21 -6.08
C CYS A 13 24.24 13.94 -6.37
N LYS A 14 23.24 13.62 -5.51
CA LYS A 14 22.35 12.47 -5.72
C LYS A 14 21.53 12.61 -7.01
N LEU A 15 21.00 13.80 -7.30
CA LEU A 15 20.34 14.08 -8.59
C LEU A 15 21.28 13.95 -9.76
N SER A 16 22.50 14.49 -9.66
CA SER A 16 23.47 14.42 -10.75
C SER A 16 23.76 12.97 -11.13
N LYS A 17 23.97 12.09 -10.13
CA LYS A 17 24.12 10.65 -10.32
C LYS A 17 22.86 10.00 -10.91
N LEU A 18 21.67 10.35 -10.41
CA LEU A 18 20.41 9.82 -10.95
C LEU A 18 20.21 10.21 -12.42
N VAL A 19 20.56 11.45 -12.81
CA VAL A 19 20.51 11.91 -14.20
C VAL A 19 21.52 11.15 -15.05
N GLU A 20 22.74 10.91 -14.56
CA GLU A 20 23.74 10.08 -15.25
C GLU A 20 23.25 8.64 -15.48
N GLU A 21 22.59 8.02 -14.50
CA GLU A 21 22.04 6.66 -14.62
C GLU A 21 20.81 6.59 -15.55
N ALA A 22 19.94 7.59 -15.46
CA ALA A 22 18.70 7.65 -16.24
C ALA A 22 18.93 8.02 -17.70
N ARG A 23 20.00 8.77 -18.02
CA ARG A 23 20.30 9.23 -19.38
C ARG A 23 20.91 8.11 -20.22
N PRO A 24 20.35 7.82 -21.42
CA PRO A 24 20.99 6.88 -22.34
C PRO A 24 22.38 7.36 -22.79
N SER A 25 23.24 6.43 -23.18
CA SER A 25 24.59 6.77 -23.65
C SER A 25 24.53 7.65 -24.91
N ALA A 26 25.51 8.54 -25.07
CA ALA A 26 25.57 9.42 -26.26
C ALA A 26 25.70 8.62 -27.57
N ALA A 27 26.25 7.41 -27.54
CA ALA A 27 26.27 6.50 -28.67
C ALA A 27 24.84 5.98 -28.99
N ALA A 28 24.10 5.53 -27.97
CA ALA A 28 22.73 5.05 -28.14
C ALA A 28 21.78 6.15 -28.62
N LEU A 29 21.89 7.38 -28.09
CA LEU A 29 21.09 8.52 -28.57
C LEU A 29 21.35 8.86 -30.04
N ARG A 30 22.61 8.78 -30.49
CA ARG A 30 22.98 8.98 -31.90
C ARG A 30 22.43 7.87 -32.78
N ALA A 31 22.51 6.61 -32.35
CA ALA A 31 21.93 5.49 -33.07
C ALA A 31 20.39 5.60 -33.18
N ALA A 32 19.73 6.05 -32.11
CA ALA A 32 18.29 6.33 -32.11
C ALA A 32 17.92 7.46 -33.09
N ALA A 33 18.74 8.52 -33.16
CA ALA A 33 18.57 9.61 -34.13
C ALA A 33 18.66 9.07 -35.58
N GLN A 34 19.70 8.29 -35.86
CA GLN A 34 19.92 7.68 -37.18
C GLN A 34 18.78 6.73 -37.58
N ALA A 35 18.25 5.96 -36.63
CA ALA A 35 17.10 5.10 -36.86
C ALA A 35 15.84 5.93 -37.18
N ALA A 36 15.61 7.03 -36.45
CA ALA A 36 14.51 7.96 -36.74
C ALA A 36 14.65 8.62 -38.12
N ASP A 37 15.87 9.03 -38.51
CA ASP A 37 16.16 9.58 -39.83
C ASP A 37 15.91 8.55 -40.95
N ALA A 38 16.31 7.28 -40.74
CA ALA A 38 16.03 6.20 -41.69
C ALA A 38 14.52 5.97 -41.86
N VAL A 39 13.75 5.98 -40.77
CA VAL A 39 12.27 5.91 -40.82
C VAL A 39 11.70 7.12 -41.54
N ALA A 40 12.21 8.33 -41.26
CA ALA A 40 11.77 9.55 -41.93
C ALA A 40 11.99 9.50 -43.45
N GLU A 41 13.13 9.00 -43.91
CA GLU A 41 13.43 8.81 -45.33
C GLU A 41 12.53 7.76 -46.00
N LEU A 42 12.18 6.67 -45.29
CA LEU A 42 11.19 5.71 -45.80
C LEU A 42 9.82 6.35 -45.99
N ILE A 43 9.37 7.19 -45.04
CA ILE A 43 8.08 7.88 -45.12
C ILE A 43 8.05 8.86 -46.30
N LYS A 44 9.13 9.62 -46.52
CA LYS A 44 9.23 10.57 -47.65
C LYS A 44 9.19 9.89 -49.02
N ARG A 45 9.59 8.62 -49.11
CA ARG A 45 9.64 7.84 -50.36
C ARG A 45 8.38 7.03 -50.65
N VAL A 46 7.36 7.10 -49.79
CA VAL A 46 6.09 6.39 -50.02
C VAL A 46 5.47 6.89 -51.32
N PRO A 47 5.21 6.02 -52.32
CA PRO A 47 4.69 6.46 -53.60
C PRO A 47 3.25 6.97 -53.49
N GLN A 48 2.86 7.85 -54.41
CA GLN A 48 1.48 8.28 -54.56
C GLN A 48 0.57 7.08 -54.86
N GLN A 49 -0.50 6.92 -54.10
CA GLN A 49 -1.47 5.84 -54.28
C GLN A 49 -2.86 6.23 -53.73
N GLN A 50 -3.89 5.42 -54.00
CA GLN A 50 -5.21 5.65 -53.41
C GLN A 50 -5.24 5.22 -51.94
N ALA A 51 -5.78 6.09 -51.08
CA ALA A 51 -6.13 5.76 -49.70
C ALA A 51 -7.64 5.54 -49.65
N THR A 52 -8.05 4.31 -49.34
CA THR A 52 -9.45 3.89 -49.39
C THR A 52 -9.95 3.51 -47.98
N PRO A 53 -11.22 3.79 -47.66
CA PRO A 53 -11.77 3.62 -46.30
C PRO A 53 -11.74 2.17 -45.78
N GLU A 54 -11.66 1.18 -46.66
CA GLU A 54 -11.63 -0.24 -46.30
C GLU A 54 -10.40 -0.59 -45.45
N ALA A 55 -9.30 0.15 -45.59
CA ALA A 55 -8.08 -0.02 -44.80
C ALA A 55 -8.25 0.34 -43.30
N ALA A 56 -9.34 1.01 -42.94
CA ALA A 56 -9.66 1.38 -41.57
C ALA A 56 -11.17 1.25 -41.25
N ARG A 57 -11.84 0.27 -41.87
CA ARG A 57 -13.31 0.14 -41.85
C ARG A 57 -13.92 0.18 -40.44
N GLY A 58 -13.29 -0.47 -39.45
CA GLY A 58 -13.78 -0.49 -38.07
C GLY A 58 -13.70 0.90 -37.43
N PHE A 59 -12.55 1.57 -37.57
CA PHE A 59 -12.37 2.94 -37.10
C PHE A 59 -13.33 3.94 -37.77
N VAL A 60 -13.52 3.84 -39.08
CA VAL A 60 -14.44 4.70 -39.84
C VAL A 60 -15.89 4.49 -39.40
N ARG A 61 -16.32 3.23 -39.26
CA ARG A 61 -17.64 2.85 -38.75
C ARG A 61 -17.89 3.45 -37.37
N ASP A 62 -16.94 3.29 -36.45
CA ASP A 62 -17.13 3.69 -35.05
C ASP A 62 -17.06 5.21 -34.84
N LEU A 63 -16.52 5.96 -35.81
CA LEU A 63 -16.66 7.42 -35.90
C LEU A 63 -18.00 7.90 -36.49
N GLY A 64 -18.86 6.97 -36.94
CA GLY A 64 -20.18 7.29 -37.50
C GLY A 64 -20.14 7.89 -38.91
N LEU A 65 -19.16 7.49 -39.73
CA LEU A 65 -18.95 8.00 -41.08
C LEU A 65 -19.36 7.00 -42.17
N GLU A 66 -19.95 7.50 -43.25
CA GLU A 66 -20.18 6.75 -44.49
C GLU A 66 -18.91 6.75 -45.36
N GLU A 67 -18.58 5.59 -45.94
CA GLU A 67 -17.30 5.34 -46.65
C GLU A 67 -17.14 6.18 -47.94
N GLU A 68 -18.26 6.51 -48.59
CA GLU A 68 -18.35 7.08 -49.95
C GLU A 68 -17.65 8.44 -50.15
N LYS A 69 -17.27 9.15 -49.07
CA LYS A 69 -16.66 10.50 -49.11
C LYS A 69 -15.27 10.59 -48.48
N LEU A 70 -14.66 9.47 -48.11
CA LEU A 70 -13.39 9.45 -47.39
C LEU A 70 -12.18 9.11 -48.26
N ALA A 71 -12.37 8.52 -49.44
CA ALA A 71 -11.27 8.19 -50.34
C ALA A 71 -10.52 9.45 -50.82
N PHE A 72 -9.20 9.37 -50.89
CA PHE A 72 -8.35 10.42 -51.43
C PHE A 72 -7.06 9.86 -52.02
N THR A 73 -6.39 10.66 -52.84
CA THR A 73 -5.07 10.30 -53.38
C THR A 73 -4.01 10.68 -52.35
N PHE A 74 -3.35 9.69 -51.74
CA PHE A 74 -2.23 9.90 -50.84
C PHE A 74 -1.08 10.57 -51.57
N ARG A 75 -0.51 11.62 -50.97
CA ARG A 75 0.76 12.23 -51.40
C ARG A 75 1.79 12.10 -50.29
N PRO A 76 3.10 12.02 -50.61
CA PRO A 76 4.16 12.06 -49.61
C PRO A 76 4.03 13.32 -48.71
N PRO A 77 4.42 13.24 -47.43
CA PRO A 77 4.28 14.37 -46.51
C PRO A 77 5.14 15.56 -46.91
N GLU A 78 4.64 16.77 -46.65
CA GLU A 78 5.35 18.03 -46.95
C GLU A 78 6.63 18.17 -46.12
N VAL A 79 6.56 17.75 -44.86
CA VAL A 79 7.64 17.83 -43.88
C VAL A 79 7.62 16.59 -43.01
N VAL A 80 8.79 16.01 -42.78
CA VAL A 80 9.02 15.01 -41.73
C VAL A 80 10.15 15.52 -40.85
N ARG A 81 9.88 15.76 -39.58
CA ARG A 81 10.85 16.35 -38.64
C ARG A 81 10.87 15.60 -37.32
N LEU A 82 12.05 15.52 -36.73
CA LEU A 82 12.25 15.04 -35.37
C LEU A 82 11.72 16.08 -34.36
N ALA A 83 11.08 15.61 -33.29
CA ALA A 83 10.51 16.43 -32.22
C ALA A 83 10.59 15.70 -30.86
N GLY A 84 9.89 16.25 -29.87
CA GLY A 84 9.80 15.66 -28.53
C GLY A 84 11.11 15.74 -27.75
N SER A 85 11.23 14.91 -26.71
CA SER A 85 12.39 14.87 -25.81
C SER A 85 13.69 14.55 -26.53
N HIS A 86 13.63 13.79 -27.64
CA HIS A 86 14.80 13.45 -28.45
C HIS A 86 15.39 14.68 -29.14
N ALA A 87 14.56 15.50 -29.77
CA ALA A 87 15.01 16.73 -30.44
C ALA A 87 15.66 17.75 -29.48
N VAL A 88 15.22 17.80 -28.21
CA VAL A 88 15.77 18.72 -27.20
C VAL A 88 16.86 18.09 -26.32
N GLY A 89 17.24 16.84 -26.57
CA GLY A 89 18.30 16.14 -25.83
C GLY A 89 17.94 15.75 -24.39
N ALA A 90 16.64 15.66 -24.06
CA ALA A 90 16.10 15.40 -22.74
C ALA A 90 15.49 13.98 -22.59
N VAL A 91 16.00 13.00 -23.34
CA VAL A 91 15.54 11.60 -23.28
C VAL A 91 16.05 10.92 -22.02
N THR A 92 15.17 10.23 -21.30
CA THR A 92 15.47 9.48 -20.09
C THR A 92 14.81 8.09 -20.12
N ARG A 93 15.41 7.11 -19.43
CA ARG A 93 14.84 5.76 -19.26
C ARG A 93 13.66 5.79 -18.27
N PRO A 94 12.69 4.85 -18.36
CA PRO A 94 12.63 3.70 -19.27
C PRO A 94 11.93 3.95 -20.63
N ASP A 95 11.16 5.03 -20.80
CA ASP A 95 10.44 5.31 -22.07
C ASP A 95 11.34 6.08 -23.04
N VAL A 96 12.06 5.33 -23.88
CA VAL A 96 12.98 5.89 -24.87
C VAL A 96 12.34 5.76 -26.26
N ALA A 97 11.81 6.88 -26.75
CA ALA A 97 11.22 6.98 -28.08
C ALA A 97 11.72 8.23 -28.82
N ALA A 98 11.68 8.19 -30.15
CA ALA A 98 11.87 9.35 -31.01
C ALA A 98 10.55 9.73 -31.67
N ASP A 99 10.12 10.99 -31.52
CA ASP A 99 8.89 11.49 -32.12
C ASP A 99 9.17 12.10 -33.51
N LEU A 100 8.50 11.62 -34.54
CA LEU A 100 8.52 12.19 -35.89
C LEU A 100 7.19 12.89 -36.18
N LEU A 101 7.23 14.21 -36.35
CA LEU A 101 6.09 14.97 -36.84
C LEU A 101 6.02 14.83 -38.37
N VAL A 102 4.86 14.41 -38.87
CA VAL A 102 4.59 14.19 -40.30
C VAL A 102 3.50 15.14 -40.75
N ARG A 103 3.87 16.18 -41.50
CA ARG A 103 2.93 17.18 -42.00
C ARG A 103 2.08 16.62 -43.14
N LEU A 104 0.78 16.56 -42.88
CA LEU A 104 -0.23 16.11 -43.83
C LEU A 104 -0.38 17.12 -44.98
N PRO A 105 -0.24 16.69 -46.25
CA PRO A 105 -0.38 17.58 -47.42
C PRO A 105 -1.80 18.10 -47.56
N LYS A 106 -1.95 19.41 -47.81
CA LYS A 106 -3.27 20.06 -47.91
C LYS A 106 -4.14 19.47 -49.01
N GLU A 107 -3.55 18.96 -50.09
CA GLU A 107 -4.27 18.40 -51.24
C GLU A 107 -4.97 17.07 -50.94
N CYS A 108 -4.63 16.41 -49.83
CA CYS A 108 -5.32 15.20 -49.38
C CYS A 108 -6.67 15.51 -48.70
N PHE A 109 -6.94 16.79 -48.36
CA PHE A 109 -8.08 17.20 -47.54
C PHE A 109 -8.94 18.24 -48.26
N HIS A 110 -10.24 18.16 -48.02
CA HIS A 110 -11.21 19.15 -48.44
C HIS A 110 -11.36 20.23 -47.36
N GLU A 111 -11.66 21.47 -47.74
CA GLU A 111 -11.81 22.62 -46.84
C GLU A 111 -12.89 22.47 -45.73
N LYS A 112 -13.73 21.44 -45.83
CA LYS A 112 -14.82 21.11 -44.89
C LYS A 112 -14.56 19.82 -44.11
N ASP A 113 -13.39 19.20 -44.25
CA ASP A 113 -13.06 17.95 -43.55
C ASP A 113 -12.87 18.12 -42.04
N PHE A 114 -12.83 19.36 -41.55
CA PHE A 114 -12.96 19.64 -40.12
C PHE A 114 -14.32 19.23 -39.52
N LEU A 115 -15.33 18.92 -40.34
CA LEU A 115 -16.67 18.49 -39.89
C LEU A 115 -16.77 16.98 -39.71
N ASN A 116 -17.52 16.56 -38.68
CA ASN A 116 -17.98 15.19 -38.43
C ASN A 116 -16.87 14.13 -38.53
N HIS A 117 -15.74 14.34 -37.86
CA HIS A 117 -14.62 13.38 -37.79
C HIS A 117 -13.94 13.02 -39.12
N ARG A 118 -14.27 13.68 -40.25
CA ARG A 118 -13.65 13.39 -41.56
C ARG A 118 -12.13 13.60 -41.55
N TYR A 119 -11.67 14.66 -40.88
CA TYR A 119 -10.25 14.90 -40.66
C TYR A 119 -9.59 13.73 -39.93
N HIS A 120 -10.17 13.27 -38.81
CA HIS A 120 -9.64 12.15 -38.03
C HIS A 120 -9.60 10.84 -38.83
N ALA A 121 -10.65 10.56 -39.61
CA ALA A 121 -10.69 9.41 -40.51
C ALA A 121 -9.60 9.48 -41.60
N LYS A 122 -9.50 10.60 -42.33
CA LYS A 122 -8.46 10.79 -43.36
C LYS A 122 -7.04 10.79 -42.78
N ARG A 123 -6.87 11.34 -41.58
CA ARG A 123 -5.61 11.27 -40.80
C ARG A 123 -5.22 9.82 -40.50
N CYS A 124 -6.17 8.98 -40.09
CA CYS A 124 -5.95 7.55 -39.88
C CYS A 124 -5.62 6.82 -41.19
N LEU A 125 -6.38 7.05 -42.26
CA LEU A 125 -6.15 6.45 -43.57
C LEU A 125 -4.78 6.81 -44.16
N TYR A 126 -4.33 8.04 -43.94
CA TYR A 126 -2.98 8.48 -44.30
C TYR A 126 -1.91 7.64 -43.58
N LEU A 127 -2.11 7.34 -42.29
CA LEU A 127 -1.23 6.45 -41.54
C LEU A 127 -1.32 4.99 -42.01
N CYS A 128 -2.49 4.48 -42.41
CA CYS A 128 -2.62 3.13 -42.97
C CYS A 128 -1.77 2.95 -44.25
N VAL A 129 -1.71 3.99 -45.09
CA VAL A 129 -0.83 4.01 -46.27
C VAL A 129 0.64 3.95 -45.85
N ILE A 130 1.06 4.76 -44.87
CA ILE A 130 2.43 4.75 -44.34
C ILE A 130 2.77 3.38 -43.74
N GLU A 131 1.90 2.85 -42.88
CA GLU A 131 2.06 1.54 -42.23
C GLU A 131 2.32 0.43 -43.24
N LYS A 132 1.48 0.32 -44.29
CA LYS A 132 1.61 -0.70 -45.33
C LYS A 132 2.98 -0.67 -46.01
N ASN A 133 3.50 0.52 -46.27
CA ASN A 133 4.83 0.70 -46.88
C ASN A 133 5.96 0.38 -45.90
N LEU A 134 5.84 0.82 -44.63
CA LEU A 134 6.84 0.55 -43.60
C LEU A 134 6.95 -0.95 -43.28
N ARG A 135 5.83 -1.66 -43.18
CA ARG A 135 5.81 -3.13 -42.98
C ARG A 135 6.47 -3.91 -44.11
N SER A 136 6.56 -3.32 -45.31
CA SER A 136 7.21 -3.94 -46.47
C SER A 136 8.73 -3.73 -46.49
N SER A 137 9.27 -2.87 -45.61
CA SER A 137 10.69 -2.54 -45.55
C SER A 137 11.46 -3.50 -44.63
N ARG A 138 12.61 -3.99 -45.10
CA ARG A 138 13.51 -4.83 -44.29
C ARG A 138 14.19 -4.09 -43.14
N LEU A 139 14.11 -2.77 -43.12
CA LEU A 139 14.66 -1.93 -42.05
C LEU A 139 13.74 -1.85 -40.82
N ILE A 140 12.50 -2.36 -40.93
CA ILE A 140 11.49 -2.31 -39.89
C ILE A 140 11.20 -3.73 -39.40
N ARG A 141 11.27 -3.95 -38.08
CA ARG A 141 10.89 -5.22 -37.45
C ARG A 141 9.38 -5.33 -37.32
N GLU A 142 8.78 -4.27 -36.79
CA GLU A 142 7.38 -4.26 -36.39
C GLU A 142 6.82 -2.85 -36.47
N VAL A 143 5.52 -2.76 -36.78
CA VAL A 143 4.73 -1.54 -36.62
C VAL A 143 3.53 -1.88 -35.74
N SER A 144 3.27 -1.09 -34.72
CA SER A 144 2.08 -1.22 -33.87
C SER A 144 1.31 0.10 -33.81
N TRP A 145 0.00 0.01 -33.59
CA TRP A 145 -0.87 1.18 -33.44
C TRP A 145 -1.01 1.55 -31.96
N SER A 146 -1.04 2.85 -31.71
CA SER A 146 -1.32 3.43 -30.40
C SER A 146 -2.13 4.72 -30.58
N THR A 147 -2.40 5.43 -29.49
CA THR A 147 -3.14 6.68 -29.47
C THR A 147 -2.24 7.83 -29.06
N PHE A 148 -2.35 8.99 -29.71
CA PHE A 148 -1.67 10.20 -29.26
C PHE A 148 -2.37 10.74 -28.01
N GLN A 149 -1.64 10.83 -26.89
CA GLN A 149 -2.14 11.40 -25.62
C GLN A 149 -3.43 10.73 -25.09
N ASP A 150 -3.56 9.40 -25.28
CA ASP A 150 -4.72 8.58 -24.87
C ASP A 150 -6.06 9.11 -25.44
N GLU A 151 -6.00 9.63 -26.68
CA GLU A 151 -7.16 10.03 -27.47
C GLU A 151 -7.33 9.08 -28.66
N ALA A 152 -8.37 8.25 -28.63
CA ALA A 152 -8.67 7.24 -29.64
C ALA A 152 -8.88 7.84 -31.04
N ARG A 153 -9.42 9.06 -31.13
CA ARG A 153 -9.58 9.76 -32.41
C ARG A 153 -8.26 10.06 -33.12
N LYS A 154 -7.13 9.99 -32.41
CA LYS A 154 -5.80 10.36 -32.91
C LYS A 154 -4.83 9.19 -32.88
N PRO A 155 -5.03 8.18 -33.75
CA PRO A 155 -4.12 7.05 -33.86
C PRO A 155 -2.71 7.51 -34.25
N VAL A 156 -1.69 6.80 -33.77
CA VAL A 156 -0.27 6.98 -34.11
C VAL A 156 0.37 5.63 -34.37
N LEU A 157 1.48 5.63 -35.11
CA LEU A 157 2.26 4.41 -35.35
C LEU A 157 3.49 4.41 -34.46
N HIS A 158 3.72 3.30 -33.78
CA HIS A 158 5.01 2.97 -33.16
C HIS A 158 5.76 2.04 -34.11
N VAL A 159 6.93 2.48 -34.56
CA VAL A 159 7.75 1.77 -35.55
C VAL A 159 9.00 1.27 -34.85
N TYR A 160 9.18 -0.05 -34.83
CA TYR A 160 10.34 -0.70 -34.24
C TYR A 160 11.37 -1.00 -35.32
N PRO A 161 12.56 -0.37 -35.29
CA PRO A 161 13.63 -0.66 -36.25
C PRO A 161 14.06 -2.14 -36.20
N ALA A 162 14.55 -2.66 -37.34
CA ALA A 162 15.05 -4.04 -37.45
C ALA A 162 16.30 -4.29 -36.57
N THR A 163 17.17 -3.29 -36.48
CA THR A 163 18.38 -3.36 -35.65
C THR A 163 18.07 -2.85 -34.25
N GLU A 164 18.24 -3.71 -33.24
CA GLU A 164 18.18 -3.25 -31.85
C GLU A 164 19.35 -2.34 -31.53
N ILE A 165 19.06 -1.25 -30.83
CA ILE A 165 20.07 -0.28 -30.41
C ILE A 165 20.62 -0.74 -29.06
N ALA A 166 21.94 -0.92 -28.98
CA ALA A 166 22.62 -1.22 -27.73
C ALA A 166 22.23 -0.19 -26.65
N ASP A 167 22.03 -0.65 -25.43
CA ASP A 167 21.58 0.15 -24.26
C ASP A 167 20.15 0.72 -24.31
N LEU A 168 19.36 0.42 -25.35
CA LEU A 168 17.98 0.90 -25.58
C LEU A 168 17.03 -0.22 -26.04
N PRO A 169 16.77 -1.25 -25.20
CA PRO A 169 15.83 -2.31 -25.55
C PRO A 169 14.41 -1.75 -25.72
N GLY A 170 13.72 -2.17 -26.78
CA GLY A 170 12.34 -1.74 -27.04
C GLY A 170 12.18 -0.33 -27.60
N PHE A 171 13.27 0.33 -28.04
CA PHE A 171 13.19 1.63 -28.72
C PHE A 171 12.24 1.60 -29.92
N TYR A 172 11.43 2.65 -30.04
CA TYR A 172 10.53 2.85 -31.17
C TYR A 172 10.52 4.30 -31.64
N VAL A 173 10.19 4.47 -32.92
CA VAL A 173 9.95 5.77 -33.53
C VAL A 173 8.43 5.99 -33.60
N ARG A 174 7.93 7.04 -32.95
CA ARG A 174 6.51 7.38 -32.94
C ARG A 174 6.19 8.36 -34.06
N ILE A 175 5.30 7.98 -34.97
CA ILE A 175 4.86 8.82 -36.08
C ILE A 175 3.61 9.60 -35.67
N ILE A 176 3.72 10.92 -35.64
CA ILE A 176 2.66 11.85 -35.21
C ILE A 176 2.26 12.75 -36.39
N PRO A 177 1.07 12.56 -36.99
CA PRO A 177 0.55 13.48 -38.00
C PRO A 177 0.33 14.91 -37.49
N THR A 178 0.69 15.91 -38.29
CA THR A 178 0.42 17.33 -38.06
C THR A 178 -0.34 17.95 -39.22
N ALA A 179 -1.10 19.02 -38.95
CA ALA A 179 -2.02 19.64 -39.90
C ALA A 179 -1.82 21.16 -40.01
N ASN A 180 -0.57 21.61 -40.04
CA ASN A 180 -0.25 23.03 -40.04
C ASN A 180 -1.01 23.79 -41.15
N SER A 181 -1.78 24.80 -40.73
CA SER A 181 -2.53 25.69 -41.62
C SER A 181 -3.52 24.98 -42.57
N LEU A 182 -4.03 23.81 -42.18
CA LEU A 182 -4.97 23.01 -42.99
C LEU A 182 -6.39 23.61 -43.03
N PHE A 183 -6.85 24.17 -41.91
CA PHE A 183 -8.20 24.75 -41.78
C PHE A 183 -8.15 26.19 -41.26
N ASN A 184 -9.25 26.92 -41.47
CA ASN A 184 -9.40 28.25 -40.89
C ASN A 184 -9.72 28.16 -39.39
N VAL A 185 -8.86 28.74 -38.54
CA VAL A 185 -8.96 28.71 -37.08
C VAL A 185 -10.31 29.23 -36.55
N SER A 186 -10.92 30.22 -37.22
CA SER A 186 -12.24 30.76 -36.82
C SER A 186 -13.38 29.75 -36.94
N LYS A 187 -13.24 28.74 -37.82
CA LYS A 187 -14.20 27.63 -37.97
C LYS A 187 -14.07 26.60 -36.85
N LEU A 188 -12.95 26.60 -36.13
CA LEU A 188 -12.64 25.70 -35.01
C LEU A 188 -12.76 26.42 -33.65
N ASN A 189 -13.44 27.56 -33.57
CA ASN A 189 -13.58 28.29 -32.31
C ASN A 189 -14.24 27.40 -31.23
N VAL A 190 -13.53 27.18 -30.12
CA VAL A 190 -13.91 26.24 -29.07
C VAL A 190 -15.18 26.63 -28.32
N SER A 191 -15.50 27.91 -28.22
CA SER A 191 -16.64 28.40 -27.43
C SER A 191 -17.95 28.48 -28.20
N THR A 192 -17.90 28.56 -29.54
CA THR A 192 -19.07 28.92 -30.35
C THR A 192 -19.38 27.93 -31.48
N ARG A 193 -18.42 27.12 -31.93
CA ARG A 193 -18.60 26.27 -33.11
C ARG A 193 -18.93 24.84 -32.74
N ASN A 194 -20.03 24.34 -33.31
CA ASN A 194 -20.35 22.94 -33.43
C ASN A 194 -19.78 22.39 -34.75
N ASN A 195 -18.89 21.41 -34.66
CA ASN A 195 -18.31 20.72 -35.81
C ASN A 195 -18.60 19.20 -35.83
N VAL A 196 -19.32 18.69 -34.82
CA VAL A 196 -19.91 17.35 -34.82
C VAL A 196 -21.43 17.52 -34.77
N ARG A 197 -22.09 17.37 -35.92
CA ARG A 197 -23.52 17.67 -36.09
C ARG A 197 -24.44 16.77 -35.29
N ALA A 198 -23.98 15.58 -34.93
CA ALA A 198 -24.71 14.68 -34.02
C ALA A 198 -24.74 15.21 -32.57
N TYR A 199 -23.90 16.20 -32.20
CA TYR A 199 -23.86 16.76 -30.86
C TYR A 199 -24.93 17.84 -30.64
N THR A 200 -26.11 17.40 -30.25
CA THR A 200 -27.27 18.28 -30.00
C THR A 200 -27.85 18.07 -28.62
N LYS A 201 -28.44 19.11 -28.04
CA LYS A 201 -29.27 19.03 -26.84
C LYS A 201 -30.61 19.71 -27.11
N ASP A 202 -31.71 19.00 -26.87
CA ASP A 202 -33.07 19.48 -27.15
C ASP A 202 -33.26 19.98 -28.60
N GLY A 203 -32.58 19.34 -29.56
CA GLY A 203 -32.59 19.73 -30.98
C GLY A 203 -31.66 20.90 -31.35
N ILE A 204 -30.95 21.50 -30.37
CA ILE A 204 -30.02 22.61 -30.58
C ILE A 204 -28.58 22.11 -30.66
N ASN A 205 -27.84 22.53 -31.70
CA ASN A 205 -26.42 22.24 -31.86
C ASN A 205 -25.60 22.88 -30.73
N LEU A 206 -24.87 22.06 -29.97
CA LEU A 206 -23.98 22.52 -28.92
C LEU A 206 -22.54 22.72 -29.45
N PRO A 207 -21.77 23.70 -28.96
CA PRO A 207 -20.35 23.81 -29.29
C PRO A 207 -19.61 22.49 -29.02
N THR A 208 -18.60 22.19 -29.84
CA THR A 208 -17.78 20.96 -29.73
C THR A 208 -16.32 21.30 -29.39
N PRO A 209 -16.08 21.84 -28.18
CA PRO A 209 -14.78 22.37 -27.78
C PRO A 209 -13.65 21.34 -27.76
N LYS A 210 -13.90 20.11 -27.28
CA LYS A 210 -12.88 19.07 -27.18
C LYS A 210 -12.50 18.53 -28.55
N TYR A 211 -13.49 18.33 -29.41
CA TYR A 211 -13.26 17.97 -30.82
C TYR A 211 -12.48 19.07 -31.55
N ASN A 212 -12.85 20.34 -31.36
CA ASN A 212 -12.18 21.46 -32.00
C ASN A 212 -10.71 21.58 -31.54
N CYS A 213 -10.46 21.46 -30.23
CA CYS A 213 -9.10 21.42 -29.67
C CYS A 213 -8.28 20.26 -30.21
N SER A 214 -8.89 19.09 -30.45
CA SER A 214 -8.20 17.92 -31.02
C SER A 214 -7.55 18.23 -32.38
N ILE A 215 -8.26 18.97 -33.25
CA ILE A 215 -7.77 19.41 -34.56
C ILE A 215 -6.77 20.56 -34.41
N LEU A 216 -7.10 21.56 -33.56
CA LEU A 216 -6.23 22.71 -33.34
C LEU A 216 -4.87 22.30 -32.77
N GLU A 217 -4.82 21.29 -31.90
CA GLU A 217 -3.56 20.74 -31.39
C GLU A 217 -2.66 20.25 -32.54
N ASP A 218 -3.19 19.47 -33.49
CA ASP A 218 -2.41 19.01 -34.65
C ASP A 218 -1.99 20.16 -35.58
N MET A 219 -2.77 21.25 -35.65
CA MET A 219 -2.46 22.43 -36.46
C MET A 219 -1.29 23.25 -35.88
N PHE A 220 -1.20 23.35 -34.55
CA PHE A 220 -0.20 24.18 -33.85
C PHE A 220 0.92 23.38 -33.18
N LEU A 221 0.93 22.04 -33.29
CA LEU A 221 1.93 21.17 -32.66
C LEU A 221 3.36 21.49 -33.10
N GLU A 222 3.56 21.76 -34.40
CA GLU A 222 4.88 22.08 -34.96
C GLU A 222 5.46 23.37 -34.41
N GLU A 223 4.62 24.41 -34.27
CA GLU A 223 4.98 25.71 -33.71
C GLU A 223 5.36 25.58 -32.23
N ASN A 224 4.55 24.86 -31.46
CA ASN A 224 4.83 24.57 -30.06
C ASN A 224 6.16 23.80 -29.89
N ALA A 225 6.43 22.81 -30.75
CA ALA A 225 7.68 22.05 -30.72
C ALA A 225 8.91 22.89 -31.12
N GLU A 226 8.78 23.83 -32.06
CA GLU A 226 9.84 24.80 -32.39
C GLU A 226 10.16 25.71 -31.22
N PHE A 227 9.12 26.26 -30.57
CA PHE A 227 9.28 27.12 -29.40
C PHE A 227 10.01 26.39 -28.28
N MET A 228 9.55 25.18 -27.92
CA MET A 228 10.21 24.36 -26.91
C MET A 228 11.68 24.10 -27.25
N SER A 229 11.98 23.75 -28.51
CA SER A 229 13.36 23.50 -28.93
C SER A 229 14.25 24.74 -28.80
N SER A 230 13.73 25.93 -29.17
CA SER A 230 14.47 27.18 -29.02
C SER A 230 14.70 27.56 -27.55
N THR A 231 13.68 27.44 -26.69
CA THR A 231 13.79 27.78 -25.27
C THR A 231 14.75 26.86 -24.53
N PHE A 232 14.73 25.55 -24.82
CA PHE A 232 15.64 24.58 -24.18
C PHE A 232 17.09 24.71 -24.66
N ALA A 233 17.32 25.16 -25.90
CA ALA A 233 18.67 25.44 -26.39
C ALA A 233 19.34 26.61 -25.63
N ASP A 234 18.54 27.61 -25.22
CA ASP A 234 19.03 28.82 -24.57
C ASP A 234 19.28 28.63 -23.05
N TRP A 235 18.71 27.60 -22.40
CA TRP A 235 18.68 27.47 -20.94
C TRP A 235 19.39 26.20 -20.42
N LYS A 236 20.72 26.25 -20.28
CA LYS A 236 21.51 25.13 -19.71
C LYS A 236 21.12 24.76 -18.27
N ALA A 237 20.82 25.75 -17.41
CA ALA A 237 20.44 25.52 -16.01
C ALA A 237 19.08 24.80 -15.85
N LEU A 238 18.21 24.84 -16.86
CA LEU A 238 16.94 24.10 -16.87
C LEU A 238 17.17 22.58 -16.93
N GLN A 239 18.35 22.16 -17.40
CA GLN A 239 18.80 20.76 -17.42
C GLN A 239 19.24 20.26 -16.03
N GLU A 240 19.45 21.16 -15.06
CA GLU A 240 19.91 20.87 -13.68
C GLU A 240 18.76 20.98 -12.63
N ALA A 241 17.52 21.05 -13.12
CA ALA A 241 16.21 20.59 -12.60
C ALA A 241 15.70 20.87 -11.17
N LEU A 242 16.50 21.00 -10.10
CA LEU A 242 15.93 20.95 -8.73
C LEU A 242 15.18 22.23 -8.30
N VAL A 243 15.75 23.41 -8.60
CA VAL A 243 15.10 24.70 -8.31
C VAL A 243 13.79 24.81 -9.10
N LEU A 244 13.76 24.28 -10.33
CA LEU A 244 12.56 24.24 -11.15
C LEU A 244 11.49 23.32 -10.57
N VAL A 245 11.83 22.11 -10.11
CA VAL A 245 10.86 21.21 -9.49
C VAL A 245 10.22 21.89 -8.27
N LYS A 246 11.00 22.51 -7.37
CA LYS A 246 10.43 23.22 -6.21
C LYS A 246 9.53 24.39 -6.62
N HIS A 247 9.93 25.21 -7.59
CA HIS A 247 9.11 26.33 -8.06
C HIS A 247 7.86 25.90 -8.83
N ILE A 248 7.95 24.82 -9.63
CA ILE A 248 6.82 24.20 -10.32
C ILE A 248 5.84 23.64 -9.29
N CYS A 249 6.34 22.94 -8.25
CA CYS A 249 5.49 22.44 -7.18
C CYS A 249 4.80 23.61 -6.44
N ILE A 250 5.50 24.71 -6.12
CA ILE A 250 4.88 25.90 -5.50
C ILE A 250 3.79 26.48 -6.40
N LEU A 251 4.09 26.65 -7.69
CA LEU A 251 3.16 27.18 -8.68
C LEU A 251 1.90 26.31 -8.77
N VAL A 252 2.07 24.99 -8.90
CA VAL A 252 0.97 24.03 -9.01
C VAL A 252 0.15 23.98 -7.72
N ALA A 253 0.80 23.83 -6.56
CA ALA A 253 0.13 23.62 -5.28
C ALA A 253 -0.61 24.87 -4.76
N THR A 254 -0.04 26.06 -4.92
CA THR A 254 -0.48 27.25 -4.15
C THR A 254 -0.94 28.44 -5.00
N SER A 255 -0.69 28.42 -6.32
CA SER A 255 -0.94 29.60 -7.13
C SER A 255 -2.43 29.85 -7.38
N LYS A 256 -2.86 31.08 -7.11
CA LYS A 256 -4.21 31.56 -7.49
C LYS A 256 -4.34 31.81 -9.00
N VAL A 257 -3.25 31.66 -9.77
CA VAL A 257 -3.23 31.85 -11.23
C VAL A 257 -4.13 30.83 -11.94
N TRP A 258 -4.32 29.63 -11.37
CA TRP A 258 -5.18 28.61 -11.98
C TRP A 258 -6.65 29.03 -12.09
N ALA A 259 -7.16 29.83 -11.15
CA ALA A 259 -8.50 30.41 -11.23
C ALA A 259 -8.63 31.51 -12.31
N LYS A 260 -7.49 32.01 -12.79
CA LYS A 260 -7.38 33.06 -13.82
C LYS A 260 -6.85 32.53 -15.16
N GLY A 261 -6.61 31.22 -15.28
CA GLY A 261 -5.96 30.59 -16.43
C GLY A 261 -4.48 30.97 -16.58
N LEU A 262 -3.71 30.06 -17.18
CA LEU A 262 -2.31 30.29 -17.53
C LEU A 262 -2.19 30.58 -19.03
N VAL A 263 -1.38 31.56 -19.41
CA VAL A 263 -1.08 31.88 -20.80
C VAL A 263 0.42 31.80 -21.01
N ILE A 264 0.86 30.91 -21.90
CA ILE A 264 2.26 30.81 -22.31
C ILE A 264 2.46 31.81 -23.45
N GLN A 265 2.92 33.03 -23.14
CA GLN A 265 2.97 34.10 -24.14
C GLN A 265 4.38 34.30 -24.72
N SER A 266 4.48 34.30 -26.04
CA SER A 266 5.62 34.87 -26.76
C SER A 266 5.38 36.36 -27.01
N MET A 267 6.40 37.22 -26.83
CA MET A 267 6.29 38.69 -26.93
C MET A 267 5.82 39.22 -28.30
N LYS A 268 5.62 38.37 -29.31
CA LYS A 268 5.33 38.76 -30.70
C LYS A 268 3.97 38.28 -31.26
N LYS A 269 3.07 37.71 -30.45
CA LYS A 269 1.83 37.06 -30.95
C LYS A 269 0.54 37.48 -30.22
N ARG A 270 -0.61 36.96 -30.69
CA ARG A 270 -1.99 37.28 -30.28
C ARG A 270 -2.12 37.50 -28.76
N THR A 271 -2.61 38.65 -28.36
CA THR A 271 -2.90 38.95 -26.95
C THR A 271 -4.22 38.28 -26.54
N ILE A 272 -4.17 37.39 -25.55
CA ILE A 272 -5.37 36.74 -24.99
C ILE A 272 -6.05 37.69 -24.01
N THR A 273 -7.33 37.95 -24.20
CA THR A 273 -8.09 38.85 -23.32
C THR A 273 -8.59 38.13 -22.06
N LYS A 274 -8.94 38.88 -21.01
CA LYS A 274 -9.58 38.30 -19.81
C LYS A 274 -10.90 37.59 -20.14
N GLU A 275 -11.60 38.06 -21.16
CA GLU A 275 -12.87 37.48 -21.60
C GLU A 275 -12.66 36.13 -22.31
N ASP A 276 -11.61 36.00 -23.13
CA ASP A 276 -11.22 34.73 -23.76
C ASP A 276 -10.95 33.65 -22.70
N ILE A 277 -10.22 34.02 -21.65
CA ILE A 277 -9.93 33.13 -20.52
C ILE A 277 -11.22 32.73 -19.79
N ALA A 278 -12.08 33.70 -19.46
CA ALA A 278 -13.34 33.43 -18.78
C ALA A 278 -14.24 32.49 -19.59
N ASN A 279 -14.29 32.66 -20.92
CA ASN A 279 -15.05 31.78 -21.80
C ASN A 279 -14.42 30.38 -21.92
N CYS A 280 -13.10 30.27 -21.88
CA CYS A 280 -12.40 28.99 -21.81
C CYS A 280 -12.72 28.23 -20.51
N LEU A 281 -12.69 28.91 -19.36
CA LEU A 281 -13.01 28.33 -18.05
C LEU A 281 -14.50 27.98 -17.85
N LYS A 282 -15.41 28.58 -18.63
CA LYS A 282 -16.81 28.11 -18.73
C LYS A 282 -16.93 26.77 -19.43
N THR A 283 -15.96 26.44 -20.27
CA THR A 283 -15.98 25.29 -21.19
C THR A 283 -15.13 24.13 -20.68
N PHE A 284 -13.97 24.43 -20.11
CA PHE A 284 -13.00 23.48 -19.58
C PHE A 284 -12.77 23.75 -18.10
N ASP A 285 -12.45 22.69 -17.35
CA ASP A 285 -12.12 22.82 -15.93
C ASP A 285 -10.85 23.67 -15.71
N ILE A 286 -9.94 23.69 -16.70
CA ILE A 286 -8.63 24.33 -16.62
C ILE A 286 -8.27 24.94 -17.98
N ALA A 287 -7.70 26.13 -17.94
CA ALA A 287 -7.24 26.85 -19.11
C ALA A 287 -5.71 27.06 -19.04
N ILE A 288 -4.97 26.39 -19.92
CA ILE A 288 -3.56 26.63 -20.19
C ILE A 288 -3.43 26.91 -21.68
N TRP A 289 -3.27 28.17 -22.05
CA TRP A 289 -3.14 28.54 -23.46
C TRP A 289 -1.72 28.32 -23.97
N ASP A 290 -1.64 27.76 -25.17
CA ASP A 290 -0.40 27.60 -25.94
C ASP A 290 0.14 28.93 -26.46
N ILE A 291 1.32 28.90 -27.07
CA ILE A 291 1.99 30.13 -27.58
C ILE A 291 1.25 30.80 -28.74
N SER A 292 0.41 30.07 -29.46
CA SER A 292 -0.43 30.65 -30.52
C SER A 292 -1.65 31.39 -29.96
N GLY A 293 -2.07 31.06 -28.73
CA GLY A 293 -3.28 31.56 -28.10
C GLY A 293 -4.56 30.99 -28.71
N HIS A 294 -4.47 29.83 -29.38
CA HIS A 294 -5.60 29.17 -30.02
C HIS A 294 -5.91 27.79 -29.44
N VAL A 295 -4.97 27.18 -28.71
CA VAL A 295 -5.12 25.84 -28.12
C VAL A 295 -5.09 25.93 -26.61
N ASN A 296 -6.06 25.30 -25.95
CA ASN A 296 -5.96 25.01 -24.53
C ASN A 296 -5.21 23.70 -24.35
N LEU A 297 -3.96 23.72 -23.89
CA LEU A 297 -3.13 22.53 -23.61
C LEU A 297 -3.75 21.61 -22.54
N ALA A 298 -4.59 22.17 -21.66
CA ALA A 298 -5.26 21.44 -20.59
C ALA A 298 -6.65 20.90 -20.98
N PHE A 299 -7.03 20.91 -22.26
CA PHE A 299 -8.42 20.59 -22.67
C PHE A 299 -8.88 19.16 -22.34
N ARG A 300 -7.94 18.23 -22.09
CA ARG A 300 -8.20 16.86 -21.63
C ARG A 300 -8.16 16.72 -20.10
N MET A 301 -7.62 17.71 -19.39
CA MET A 301 -7.41 17.63 -17.95
C MET A 301 -8.74 17.88 -17.21
N THR A 302 -9.20 16.86 -16.50
CA THR A 302 -10.37 16.95 -15.62
C THR A 302 -10.03 17.71 -14.34
N LYS A 303 -11.02 18.34 -13.71
CA LYS A 303 -10.87 18.95 -12.39
C LYS A 303 -10.27 18.01 -11.34
N SER A 304 -10.68 16.74 -11.31
CA SER A 304 -10.14 15.75 -10.34
C SER A 304 -8.66 15.46 -10.55
N ALA A 305 -8.23 15.23 -11.80
CA ALA A 305 -6.82 15.04 -12.15
C ALA A 305 -5.94 16.20 -11.70
N PHE A 306 -6.45 17.42 -11.78
CA PHE A 306 -5.68 18.59 -11.39
C PHE A 306 -5.65 18.80 -9.89
N VAL A 307 -6.76 18.59 -9.19
CA VAL A 307 -6.74 18.57 -7.71
C VAL A 307 -5.77 17.50 -7.19
N GLU A 308 -5.71 16.35 -7.86
CA GLU A 308 -4.71 15.31 -7.60
C GLU A 308 -3.28 15.84 -7.80
N LEU A 309 -3.01 16.51 -8.92
CA LEU A 309 -1.70 17.12 -9.19
C LEU A 309 -1.34 18.20 -8.16
N GLN A 310 -2.31 18.99 -7.69
CA GLN A 310 -2.10 19.99 -6.64
C GLN A 310 -1.75 19.34 -5.29
N ASP A 311 -2.42 18.24 -4.94
CA ASP A 311 -2.13 17.49 -3.71
C ASP A 311 -0.73 16.85 -3.74
N GLU A 312 -0.35 16.27 -4.88
CA GLU A 312 0.99 15.70 -5.09
C GLU A 312 2.09 16.78 -4.99
N ALA A 313 1.88 17.93 -5.63
CA ALA A 313 2.81 19.06 -5.54
C ALA A 313 2.94 19.58 -4.09
N ALA A 314 1.84 19.63 -3.34
CA ALA A 314 1.85 20.02 -1.93
C ALA A 314 2.57 18.99 -1.05
N CYS A 315 2.35 17.70 -1.30
CA CYS A 315 3.05 16.61 -0.62
C CYS A 315 4.56 16.69 -0.87
N ALA A 316 4.95 16.87 -2.14
CA ALA A 316 6.35 16.98 -2.53
C ALA A 316 7.06 18.17 -1.85
N LEU A 317 6.39 19.33 -1.74
CA LEU A 317 6.92 20.48 -1.00
C LEU A 317 7.10 20.19 0.48
N SER A 318 6.08 19.59 1.13
CA SER A 318 6.21 19.21 2.53
C SER A 318 7.30 18.17 2.75
N CYS A 319 7.56 17.30 1.77
CA CYS A 319 8.62 16.32 1.81
C CYS A 319 10.00 17.01 1.73
N LEU A 320 10.19 17.90 0.75
CA LEU A 320 11.40 18.73 0.59
C LEU A 320 11.74 19.52 1.88
N ASP A 321 10.73 20.01 2.60
CA ASP A 321 10.93 20.85 3.79
C ASP A 321 11.13 20.05 5.08
N LYS A 322 10.54 18.84 5.20
CA LYS A 322 10.55 18.04 6.46
C LYS A 322 11.49 16.83 6.45
N CYS A 323 11.90 16.33 5.28
CA CYS A 323 12.75 15.14 5.19
C CYS A 323 14.23 15.53 5.25
N ARG A 324 15.06 14.59 5.73
CA ARG A 324 16.52 14.73 5.67
C ARG A 324 16.99 14.70 4.21
N ASP A 325 18.11 15.34 3.92
CA ASP A 325 18.68 15.47 2.56
C ASP A 325 17.67 15.96 1.51
N GLY A 326 16.66 16.74 1.91
CA GLY A 326 15.62 17.26 1.02
C GLY A 326 14.65 16.19 0.49
N GLY A 327 14.56 15.00 1.08
CA GLY A 327 13.56 13.99 0.70
C GLY A 327 13.84 13.26 -0.61
N PHE A 328 15.11 13.13 -1.01
CA PHE A 328 15.49 12.52 -2.29
C PHE A 328 14.93 11.09 -2.48
N GLU A 329 15.07 10.23 -1.45
CA GLU A 329 14.61 8.85 -1.49
C GLU A 329 13.08 8.77 -1.59
N GLU A 330 12.39 9.61 -0.82
CA GLU A 330 10.94 9.68 -0.78
C GLU A 330 10.36 10.20 -2.11
N LEU A 331 11.00 11.18 -2.75
CA LEU A 331 10.49 11.81 -3.98
C LEU A 331 10.85 11.06 -5.26
N PHE A 332 12.06 10.53 -5.35
CA PHE A 332 12.59 9.99 -6.61
C PHE A 332 12.74 8.47 -6.61
N MET A 333 12.99 7.86 -5.45
CA MET A 333 13.25 6.41 -5.34
C MET A 333 12.01 5.61 -4.92
N THR A 334 10.99 6.28 -4.35
CA THR A 334 9.76 5.64 -3.90
C THR A 334 8.69 5.65 -4.99
N LYS A 335 8.33 4.46 -5.49
CA LYS A 335 7.27 4.30 -6.49
C LYS A 335 5.87 4.58 -5.89
N VAL A 336 5.21 5.63 -6.39
CA VAL A 336 3.80 5.93 -6.13
C VAL A 336 2.95 5.35 -7.26
N ASP A 337 2.30 4.23 -7.00
CA ASP A 337 1.32 3.65 -7.92
C ASP A 337 -0.10 3.72 -7.35
N PHE A 338 -1.08 3.38 -8.19
CA PHE A 338 -2.50 3.52 -7.88
C PHE A 338 -2.89 2.75 -6.60
N GLY A 339 -2.38 1.52 -6.41
CA GLY A 339 -2.74 0.71 -5.24
C GLY A 339 -2.16 1.24 -3.92
N ALA A 340 -0.98 1.87 -3.94
CA ALA A 340 -0.41 2.48 -2.73
C ALA A 340 -0.91 3.91 -2.48
N LYS A 341 -1.38 4.62 -3.51
CA LYS A 341 -1.83 6.01 -3.40
C LYS A 341 -3.20 6.14 -2.71
N PHE A 342 -4.18 5.35 -3.15
CA PHE A 342 -5.57 5.48 -2.69
C PHE A 342 -5.86 4.58 -1.48
N ASP A 343 -6.74 5.04 -0.59
CA ASP A 343 -7.14 4.29 0.59
C ASP A 343 -8.16 3.19 0.25
N SER A 344 -9.09 3.46 -0.66
CA SER A 344 -10.04 2.47 -1.17
C SER A 344 -9.96 2.39 -2.69
N CYS A 345 -9.92 1.16 -3.21
CA CYS A 345 -9.87 0.86 -4.65
C CYS A 345 -11.07 0.00 -5.03
N LEU A 346 -11.72 0.36 -6.14
CA LEU A 346 -12.84 -0.35 -6.74
C LEU A 346 -12.56 -0.56 -8.23
N ARG A 347 -12.86 -1.76 -8.72
CA ARG A 347 -12.86 -2.11 -10.13
C ARG A 347 -14.30 -2.30 -10.59
N ILE A 348 -14.69 -1.61 -11.65
CA ILE A 348 -16.03 -1.69 -12.22
C ILE A 348 -15.93 -2.36 -13.59
N ASN A 349 -16.56 -3.52 -13.74
CA ASN A 349 -16.72 -4.15 -15.03
C ASN A 349 -17.89 -3.51 -15.76
N LEU A 350 -17.61 -2.87 -16.90
CA LEU A 350 -18.61 -2.22 -17.74
C LEU A 350 -18.82 -2.95 -19.07
N LYS A 351 -18.16 -4.10 -19.26
CA LYS A 351 -18.34 -4.94 -20.44
C LYS A 351 -19.80 -5.38 -20.52
N ASP A 352 -20.40 -5.24 -21.71
CA ASP A 352 -21.80 -5.60 -22.00
C ASP A 352 -22.89 -4.77 -21.27
N ASN A 353 -22.52 -3.68 -20.59
CA ASN A 353 -23.51 -2.79 -19.97
C ASN A 353 -24.33 -2.04 -21.03
N SER A 354 -25.66 -2.19 -21.00
CA SER A 354 -26.58 -1.64 -22.00
C SER A 354 -26.54 -0.11 -22.15
N LYS A 355 -26.27 0.64 -21.06
CA LYS A 355 -26.08 2.10 -21.10
C LYS A 355 -24.79 2.47 -21.81
N VAL A 356 -23.72 1.70 -21.58
CA VAL A 356 -22.41 1.89 -22.22
C VAL A 356 -22.48 1.57 -23.70
N THR A 357 -23.11 0.46 -24.10
CA THR A 357 -23.26 0.06 -25.50
C THR A 357 -24.17 0.98 -26.31
N SER A 358 -25.03 1.77 -25.65
CA SER A 358 -25.94 2.72 -26.32
C SER A 358 -25.30 4.06 -26.70
N LEU A 359 -24.12 4.38 -26.16
CA LEU A 359 -23.42 5.63 -26.41
C LEU A 359 -22.60 5.53 -27.70
N SER A 360 -22.69 6.56 -28.55
CA SER A 360 -21.73 6.75 -29.63
C SER A 360 -20.31 6.90 -29.08
N TYR A 361 -19.34 6.20 -29.66
CA TYR A 361 -17.94 6.21 -29.19
C TYR A 361 -17.33 7.62 -29.13
N CYS A 362 -17.58 8.42 -30.17
CA CYS A 362 -16.98 9.74 -30.31
C CYS A 362 -18.05 10.77 -30.70
N VAL A 363 -18.24 11.78 -29.85
CA VAL A 363 -18.98 13.00 -30.20
C VAL A 363 -18.05 14.19 -29.94
N ASP A 364 -18.40 15.14 -29.06
CA ASP A 364 -17.43 16.14 -28.60
C ASP A 364 -16.32 15.47 -27.75
N ASN A 365 -16.73 14.54 -26.89
CA ASN A 365 -15.85 13.73 -26.05
C ASN A 365 -15.97 12.24 -26.42
N GLU A 366 -15.05 11.44 -25.90
CA GLU A 366 -15.10 9.98 -26.01
C GLU A 366 -16.06 9.39 -24.97
N SER A 367 -16.76 8.30 -25.29
CA SER A 367 -17.79 7.70 -24.42
C SER A 367 -17.25 7.25 -23.07
N TRP A 368 -16.06 6.63 -23.02
CA TRP A 368 -15.41 6.23 -21.76
C TRP A 368 -15.07 7.42 -20.87
N ARG A 369 -14.70 8.59 -21.42
CA ARG A 369 -14.44 9.81 -20.64
C ARG A 369 -15.72 10.39 -20.04
N ILE A 370 -16.86 10.20 -20.69
CA ILE A 370 -18.17 10.59 -20.15
C ILE A 370 -18.49 9.68 -18.97
N LEU A 371 -18.32 8.36 -19.14
CA LEU A 371 -18.57 7.38 -18.09
C LEU A 371 -17.64 7.55 -16.88
N GLU A 372 -16.36 7.85 -17.08
CA GLU A 372 -15.43 8.23 -16.00
C GLU A 372 -16.00 9.40 -15.18
N LYS A 373 -16.48 10.44 -15.87
CA LYS A 373 -17.05 11.63 -15.24
C LYS A 373 -18.37 11.33 -14.52
N ASP A 374 -19.23 10.49 -15.10
CA ASP A 374 -20.52 10.12 -14.52
C ASP A 374 -20.31 9.29 -13.25
N VAL A 375 -19.45 8.27 -13.29
CA VAL A 375 -19.06 7.47 -12.12
C VAL A 375 -18.46 8.37 -11.04
N GLN A 376 -17.53 9.26 -11.41
CA GLN A 376 -16.93 10.19 -10.46
C GLN A 376 -17.99 11.12 -9.82
N SER A 377 -18.90 11.67 -10.62
CA SER A 377 -19.96 12.57 -10.14
C SER A 377 -20.94 11.85 -9.21
N LEU A 378 -21.34 10.63 -9.54
CA LEU A 378 -22.22 9.80 -8.72
C LEU A 378 -21.58 9.48 -7.38
N LEU A 379 -20.32 9.03 -7.39
CA LEU A 379 -19.59 8.73 -6.16
C LEU A 379 -19.32 9.98 -5.33
N GLN A 380 -19.02 11.12 -5.96
CA GLN A 380 -18.84 12.39 -5.25
C GLN A 380 -20.15 12.87 -4.60
N GLN A 381 -21.29 12.69 -5.26
CA GLN A 381 -22.60 12.98 -4.69
C GLN A 381 -23.00 12.01 -3.58
N GLY A 382 -22.64 10.73 -3.69
CA GLY A 382 -22.95 9.69 -2.71
C GLY A 382 -22.06 9.72 -1.47
N LEU A 383 -20.75 9.92 -1.65
CA LEU A 383 -19.77 9.89 -0.57
C LEU A 383 -19.55 11.26 0.07
N THR A 384 -19.86 12.37 -0.61
CA THR A 384 -19.85 13.73 -0.05
C THR A 384 -18.52 14.08 0.64
N ASP A 385 -18.54 14.47 1.92
CA ASP A 385 -17.37 14.84 2.72
C ASP A 385 -16.65 13.66 3.37
N ARG A 386 -17.07 12.41 3.09
CA ARG A 386 -16.35 11.18 3.47
C ARG A 386 -15.04 11.03 2.72
N THR A 387 -14.91 11.67 1.57
CA THR A 387 -13.73 11.54 0.70
C THR A 387 -13.05 12.87 0.51
N LYS A 388 -11.71 12.87 0.56
CA LYS A 388 -10.89 14.01 0.16
C LYS A 388 -10.85 14.13 -1.36
N MET A 389 -10.72 12.99 -2.05
CA MET A 389 -10.58 12.93 -3.50
C MET A 389 -11.08 11.60 -4.05
N ILE A 390 -11.68 11.65 -5.24
CA ILE A 390 -12.08 10.47 -6.01
C ILE A 390 -11.47 10.60 -7.40
N ARG A 391 -10.72 9.58 -7.80
CA ARG A 391 -10.13 9.48 -9.13
C ARG A 391 -10.69 8.27 -9.85
N VAL A 392 -11.23 8.51 -11.04
CA VAL A 392 -11.78 7.47 -11.90
C VAL A 392 -10.93 7.43 -13.17
N LEU A 393 -10.40 6.25 -13.48
CA LEU A 393 -9.47 6.03 -14.59
C LEU A 393 -9.92 4.81 -15.38
N TRP A 394 -10.24 5.03 -16.65
CA TRP A 394 -10.40 3.96 -17.63
C TRP A 394 -9.20 3.97 -18.56
N ARG A 395 -8.34 2.98 -18.41
CA ARG A 395 -7.27 2.74 -19.39
C ARG A 395 -7.90 2.14 -20.63
N SER A 396 -8.41 3.03 -21.49
CA SER A 396 -9.25 2.64 -22.63
C SER A 396 -8.45 2.03 -23.76
N THR A 397 -7.17 2.40 -23.91
CA THR A 397 -6.34 1.95 -25.04
C THR A 397 -5.78 0.54 -24.81
N PRO A 398 -6.05 -0.43 -25.72
CA PRO A 398 -5.51 -1.78 -25.62
C PRO A 398 -4.00 -1.82 -25.90
N SER A 399 -3.31 -2.87 -25.42
CA SER A 399 -1.87 -3.06 -25.66
C SER A 399 -1.53 -3.29 -27.13
N GLU A 400 -2.44 -3.90 -27.89
CA GLU A 400 -2.36 -4.06 -29.33
C GLU A 400 -3.66 -3.58 -29.96
N TRP A 401 -3.63 -2.41 -30.60
CA TRP A 401 -4.81 -1.89 -31.28
C TRP A 401 -4.82 -2.29 -32.75
N LYS A 402 -5.91 -2.93 -33.19
CA LYS A 402 -6.19 -3.21 -34.60
C LYS A 402 -7.19 -2.18 -35.12
N ILE A 403 -6.72 -1.26 -35.97
CA ILE A 403 -7.56 -0.22 -36.59
C ILE A 403 -8.77 -0.81 -37.34
N MET A 404 -8.61 -2.01 -37.89
CA MET A 404 -9.67 -2.73 -38.61
C MET A 404 -10.85 -3.14 -37.72
N ASP A 405 -10.62 -3.34 -36.42
CA ASP A 405 -11.63 -3.74 -35.45
C ASP A 405 -12.34 -2.51 -34.85
N GLY A 406 -11.73 -1.33 -34.98
CA GLY A 406 -12.28 -0.06 -34.50
C GLY A 406 -12.06 0.13 -33.00
N PHE A 407 -13.09 0.56 -32.28
CA PHE A 407 -13.08 0.82 -30.85
C PHE A 407 -13.69 -0.32 -30.02
N SER A 408 -13.95 -1.49 -30.60
CA SER A 408 -14.59 -2.61 -29.89
C SER A 408 -13.81 -3.09 -28.66
N GLU A 409 -12.48 -3.07 -28.73
CA GLU A 409 -11.58 -3.46 -27.63
C GLU A 409 -11.30 -2.32 -26.64
N PHE A 410 -11.74 -1.09 -26.95
CA PHE A 410 -11.55 0.04 -26.05
C PHE A 410 -12.44 -0.11 -24.83
N GLY A 411 -11.85 0.02 -23.65
CA GLY A 411 -12.56 -0.17 -22.39
C GLY A 411 -12.86 -1.63 -22.03
N SER A 412 -12.17 -2.59 -22.67
CA SER A 412 -12.19 -4.02 -22.30
C SER A 412 -11.64 -4.30 -20.90
N SER A 413 -10.75 -3.44 -20.41
CA SER A 413 -10.25 -3.48 -19.04
C SER A 413 -11.24 -2.86 -18.06
N PRO A 414 -11.29 -3.34 -16.79
CA PRO A 414 -12.18 -2.76 -15.80
C PRO A 414 -11.83 -1.29 -15.54
N LEU A 415 -12.86 -0.48 -15.31
CA LEU A 415 -12.73 0.90 -14.88
C LEU A 415 -12.19 0.93 -13.44
N LEU A 416 -11.13 1.69 -13.21
CA LEU A 416 -10.49 1.80 -11.90
C LEU A 416 -10.99 3.04 -11.17
N VAL A 417 -11.39 2.87 -9.91
CA VAL A 417 -11.82 3.95 -9.01
C VAL A 417 -10.93 3.94 -7.78
N GLY A 418 -10.22 5.05 -7.56
CA GLY A 418 -9.36 5.29 -6.42
C GLY A 418 -9.97 6.37 -5.54
N ILE A 419 -10.11 6.09 -4.24
CA ILE A 419 -10.74 6.98 -3.27
C ILE A 419 -9.73 7.28 -2.15
N MET A 420 -9.48 8.57 -1.91
CA MET A 420 -8.77 9.05 -0.73
C MET A 420 -9.79 9.49 0.30
N LEU A 421 -9.67 8.97 1.52
CA LEU A 421 -10.59 9.27 2.61
C LEU A 421 -10.26 10.64 3.23
N SER A 422 -11.27 11.29 3.82
CA SER A 422 -11.09 12.62 4.44
C SER A 422 -10.56 12.50 5.88
N SER A 423 -11.42 12.03 6.79
CA SER A 423 -11.07 11.60 8.14
C SER A 423 -11.87 10.35 8.47
N LEU A 424 -11.37 9.52 9.39
CA LEU A 424 -12.01 8.25 9.73
C LEU A 424 -13.42 8.46 10.34
N GLU A 425 -13.58 9.49 11.17
CA GLU A 425 -14.88 9.87 11.76
C GLU A 425 -15.94 10.18 10.70
N LYS A 426 -15.57 10.95 9.66
CA LYS A 426 -16.47 11.26 8.55
C LYS A 426 -16.69 10.04 7.69
N SER A 427 -15.61 9.33 7.34
CA SER A 427 -15.63 8.22 6.38
C SER A 427 -16.46 7.04 6.87
N PHE A 428 -16.44 6.74 8.16
CA PHE A 428 -17.05 5.56 8.75
C PHE A 428 -18.27 5.86 9.64
N ARG A 429 -18.84 7.07 9.56
CA ARG A 429 -20.11 7.38 10.25
C ARG A 429 -21.26 6.52 9.72
N LEU A 430 -22.17 6.13 10.60
CA LEU A 430 -23.34 5.31 10.26
C LEU A 430 -24.47 6.12 9.61
N VAL A 431 -24.50 7.43 9.78
CA VAL A 431 -25.61 8.29 9.31
C VAL A 431 -25.05 9.44 8.48
N ASP A 432 -25.59 9.65 7.28
CA ASP A 432 -25.39 10.87 6.50
C ASP A 432 -26.58 11.80 6.68
N ILE A 433 -26.30 13.01 7.16
CA ILE A 433 -27.28 14.07 7.35
C ILE A 433 -27.44 14.81 6.02
N GLY A 434 -28.66 14.77 5.48
CA GLY A 434 -29.09 15.47 4.28
C GLY A 434 -29.75 16.82 4.56
N PRO A 435 -30.47 17.39 3.59
CA PRO A 435 -31.12 18.69 3.72
C PRO A 435 -32.29 18.67 4.71
N ASN A 436 -32.65 19.85 5.22
CA ASN A 436 -33.88 20.05 5.99
C ASN A 436 -35.10 19.73 5.09
N PRO A 437 -36.09 18.94 5.54
CA PRO A 437 -37.29 18.61 4.75
C PRO A 437 -38.11 19.83 4.31
N GLU A 438 -37.99 20.97 4.99
CA GLU A 438 -38.63 22.23 4.60
C GLU A 438 -38.03 22.81 3.30
N ASN A 439 -36.76 22.51 3.00
CA ASN A 439 -36.13 22.83 1.71
C ASN A 439 -36.62 21.88 0.62
N ARG A 440 -37.88 22.06 0.19
CA ARG A 440 -38.59 21.15 -0.74
C ARG A 440 -37.75 20.74 -1.96
N ASN A 441 -37.04 21.68 -2.59
CA ASN A 441 -36.25 21.41 -3.79
C ASN A 441 -35.05 20.48 -3.52
N GLU A 442 -34.34 20.69 -2.41
CA GLU A 442 -33.18 19.86 -2.04
C GLU A 442 -33.62 18.50 -1.52
N ALA A 443 -34.68 18.46 -0.71
CA ALA A 443 -35.27 17.23 -0.22
C ALA A 443 -35.77 16.33 -1.37
N ILE A 444 -36.43 16.89 -2.39
CA ILE A 444 -36.85 16.13 -3.59
C ILE A 444 -35.63 15.57 -4.33
N LYS A 445 -34.56 16.36 -4.51
CA LYS A 445 -33.33 15.88 -5.15
C LYS A 445 -32.67 14.76 -4.35
N PHE A 446 -32.64 14.90 -3.03
CA PHE A 446 -32.08 13.91 -2.11
C PHE A 446 -32.87 12.59 -2.18
N ARG A 447 -34.19 12.64 -2.04
CA ARG A 447 -35.08 11.46 -2.15
C ARG A 447 -35.01 10.83 -3.54
N LYS A 448 -34.88 11.62 -4.62
CA LYS A 448 -34.71 11.08 -5.97
C LYS A 448 -33.37 10.35 -6.12
N PHE A 449 -32.30 10.90 -5.56
CA PHE A 449 -30.97 10.30 -5.65
C PHE A 449 -30.85 9.02 -4.81
N TRP A 450 -31.35 9.04 -3.58
CA TRP A 450 -31.24 7.91 -2.65
C TRP A 450 -32.43 6.94 -2.71
N GLY A 451 -33.61 7.34 -3.18
CA GLY A 451 -34.83 6.52 -3.20
C GLY A 451 -35.14 5.90 -1.84
N GLU A 452 -35.26 4.58 -1.78
CA GLU A 452 -35.62 3.83 -0.56
C GLU A 452 -34.64 3.99 0.60
N LYS A 453 -33.40 4.43 0.36
CA LYS A 453 -32.43 4.71 1.43
C LYS A 453 -32.62 6.07 2.11
N ALA A 454 -33.40 6.97 1.53
CA ALA A 454 -33.73 8.24 2.16
C ALA A 454 -34.83 8.07 3.20
N GLU A 455 -34.53 8.46 4.44
CA GLU A 455 -35.49 8.48 5.55
C GLU A 455 -35.45 9.82 6.30
N LEU A 456 -36.56 10.18 6.95
CA LEU A 456 -36.61 11.32 7.86
C LEU A 456 -36.17 10.89 9.25
N ARG A 457 -35.14 11.55 9.78
CA ARG A 457 -34.60 11.24 11.11
C ARG A 457 -34.60 12.48 11.99
N ARG A 458 -35.07 12.30 13.23
CA ARG A 458 -34.94 13.28 14.31
C ARG A 458 -33.64 13.03 15.07
N PHE A 459 -32.82 14.05 15.20
CA PHE A 459 -31.53 13.99 15.91
C PHE A 459 -31.67 14.42 17.37
N LYS A 460 -30.63 14.20 18.18
CA LYS A 460 -30.63 14.48 19.63
C LYS A 460 -30.83 15.96 19.96
N ASP A 461 -30.44 16.83 19.04
CA ASP A 461 -30.64 18.29 19.09
C ASP A 461 -32.07 18.72 18.71
N GLY A 462 -32.95 17.77 18.38
CA GLY A 462 -34.33 18.01 17.97
C GLY A 462 -34.51 18.33 16.48
N ASN A 463 -33.41 18.52 15.74
CA ASN A 463 -33.45 18.79 14.30
C ASN A 463 -33.97 17.57 13.54
N ILE A 464 -34.77 17.82 12.50
CA ILE A 464 -35.25 16.80 11.57
C ILE A 464 -34.58 17.05 10.22
N ALA A 465 -33.95 16.03 9.66
CA ALA A 465 -33.36 16.11 8.33
C ALA A 465 -33.67 14.85 7.53
N GLU A 466 -33.66 14.98 6.20
CA GLU A 466 -33.51 13.82 5.32
C GLU A 466 -32.16 13.15 5.64
N SER A 467 -32.09 11.83 5.67
CA SER A 467 -30.89 11.10 6.08
C SER A 467 -30.77 9.76 5.39
N THR A 468 -29.55 9.21 5.36
CA THR A 468 -29.32 7.79 5.00
C THR A 468 -28.58 7.08 6.13
N VAL A 469 -28.94 5.82 6.37
CA VAL A 469 -28.36 5.00 7.44
C VAL A 469 -27.67 3.77 6.87
N TRP A 470 -26.45 3.57 7.33
CA TRP A 470 -25.53 2.50 6.97
C TRP A 470 -25.24 1.66 8.20
N GLU A 471 -26.20 0.81 8.58
CA GLU A 471 -26.04 -0.12 9.70
C GLU A 471 -24.82 -1.01 9.47
N SER A 472 -23.98 -1.15 10.49
CA SER A 472 -22.74 -1.91 10.46
C SER A 472 -22.30 -2.21 11.88
N GLU A 473 -21.81 -3.44 12.09
CA GLU A 473 -21.06 -3.78 13.29
C GLU A 473 -19.82 -2.90 13.42
N SER A 474 -19.32 -2.72 14.64
CA SER A 474 -18.17 -1.84 14.93
C SER A 474 -16.92 -2.24 14.15
N TRP A 475 -16.69 -3.53 13.96
CA TRP A 475 -15.53 -4.10 13.27
C TRP A 475 -15.67 -4.12 11.74
N GLU A 476 -16.88 -3.97 11.19
CA GLU A 476 -17.14 -3.92 9.74
C GLU A 476 -17.20 -2.49 9.19
N ARG A 477 -17.01 -1.47 10.03
CA ARG A 477 -17.21 -0.06 9.64
C ARG A 477 -16.30 0.39 8.49
N HIS A 478 -15.15 -0.25 8.28
CA HIS A 478 -14.29 0.02 7.12
C HIS A 478 -14.97 -0.27 5.78
N ALA A 479 -16.02 -1.11 5.75
CA ALA A 479 -16.78 -1.46 4.56
C ALA A 479 -17.92 -0.48 4.23
N ILE A 480 -18.16 0.57 5.04
CA ILE A 480 -19.24 1.54 4.78
C ILE A 480 -19.08 2.24 3.42
N ILE A 481 -17.85 2.62 3.06
CA ILE A 481 -17.56 3.25 1.77
C ILE A 481 -17.93 2.33 0.61
N LYS A 482 -17.65 1.03 0.76
CA LYS A 482 -18.06 -0.01 -0.20
C LYS A 482 -19.58 -0.09 -0.31
N ARG A 483 -20.30 -0.16 0.82
CA ARG A 483 -21.78 -0.24 0.85
C ARG A 483 -22.43 0.96 0.16
N ILE A 484 -21.91 2.17 0.38
CA ILE A 484 -22.39 3.40 -0.28
C ILE A 484 -22.14 3.34 -1.78
N ALA A 485 -20.91 3.01 -2.19
CA ALA A 485 -20.53 2.93 -3.59
C ALA A 485 -21.37 1.89 -4.34
N ASP A 486 -21.57 0.70 -3.77
CA ASP A 486 -22.43 -0.34 -4.33
C ASP A 486 -23.84 0.18 -4.57
N TYR A 487 -24.46 0.75 -3.54
CA TYR A 487 -25.83 1.27 -3.63
C TYR A 487 -25.97 2.33 -4.74
N VAL A 488 -25.08 3.31 -4.75
CA VAL A 488 -25.12 4.45 -5.69
C VAL A 488 -24.89 3.97 -7.11
N LEU A 489 -23.87 3.13 -7.34
CA LEU A 489 -23.52 2.67 -8.68
C LEU A 489 -24.57 1.70 -9.25
N MET A 490 -25.06 0.74 -8.45
CA MET A 490 -26.11 -0.18 -8.88
C MET A 490 -27.40 0.56 -9.25
N LYS A 491 -27.81 1.52 -8.42
CA LYS A 491 -29.05 2.31 -8.63
C LYS A 491 -28.98 3.15 -9.91
N HIS A 492 -27.86 3.81 -10.17
CA HIS A 492 -27.76 4.80 -11.24
C HIS A 492 -27.17 4.27 -12.55
N LEU A 493 -26.36 3.20 -12.52
CA LEU A 493 -25.67 2.64 -13.69
C LEU A 493 -26.14 1.25 -14.14
N SER A 494 -27.20 0.71 -13.52
CA SER A 494 -27.76 -0.60 -13.89
C SER A 494 -26.73 -1.74 -13.79
N LEU A 495 -25.86 -1.65 -12.79
CA LEU A 495 -24.80 -2.62 -12.52
C LEU A 495 -25.30 -3.71 -11.56
N GLN A 496 -24.78 -4.92 -11.72
CA GLN A 496 -24.93 -6.01 -10.76
C GLN A 496 -23.82 -5.95 -9.71
N LYS A 497 -24.00 -6.72 -8.63
CA LYS A 497 -23.00 -6.81 -7.57
C LYS A 497 -21.68 -7.38 -8.07
N ASP A 498 -21.73 -8.35 -8.99
CA ASP A 498 -20.53 -9.02 -9.54
C ASP A 498 -19.71 -8.10 -10.46
N ASP A 499 -20.31 -7.00 -10.94
CA ASP A 499 -19.61 -5.98 -11.72
C ASP A 499 -18.73 -5.08 -10.83
N LEU A 500 -18.94 -5.08 -9.51
CA LEU A 500 -18.32 -4.18 -8.55
C LEU A 500 -17.35 -4.94 -7.63
N ILE A 501 -16.05 -4.87 -7.96
CA ILE A 501 -15.02 -5.58 -7.21
C ILE A 501 -14.25 -4.61 -6.31
N HIS A 502 -14.57 -4.63 -5.02
CA HIS A 502 -13.92 -3.82 -4.00
C HIS A 502 -12.70 -4.51 -3.41
N VAL A 503 -11.66 -3.73 -3.12
CA VAL A 503 -10.43 -4.21 -2.45
C VAL A 503 -10.54 -4.18 -0.92
N VAL A 504 -11.38 -3.30 -0.36
CA VAL A 504 -11.36 -2.91 1.06
C VAL A 504 -11.53 -4.07 2.05
N ASP A 505 -12.29 -5.09 1.68
CA ASP A 505 -12.65 -6.25 2.50
C ASP A 505 -11.93 -7.55 2.11
N GLN A 506 -11.08 -7.53 1.08
CA GLN A 506 -10.44 -8.73 0.53
C GLN A 506 -9.43 -9.40 1.48
N LEU A 507 -8.98 -8.67 2.51
CA LEU A 507 -8.06 -9.18 3.54
C LEU A 507 -8.76 -9.44 4.89
N ASP A 508 -10.10 -9.31 4.98
CA ASP A 508 -10.83 -9.55 6.24
C ASP A 508 -10.59 -10.96 6.78
N PHE A 509 -10.58 -11.97 5.90
CA PHE A 509 -10.47 -13.37 6.25
C PHE A 509 -9.28 -13.69 7.18
N CYS A 510 -8.19 -12.91 7.15
CA CYS A 510 -7.01 -13.18 7.96
C CYS A 510 -7.14 -12.74 9.43
N LEU A 511 -8.17 -11.95 9.76
CA LEU A 511 -8.45 -11.42 11.10
C LEU A 511 -9.72 -11.99 11.74
N LEU A 512 -10.50 -12.78 11.01
CA LEU A 512 -11.74 -13.37 11.51
C LEU A 512 -11.49 -14.67 12.29
N VAL A 513 -12.27 -14.87 13.34
CA VAL A 513 -12.44 -16.12 14.09
C VAL A 513 -13.93 -16.41 14.11
N ASP A 514 -14.35 -17.61 13.68
CA ASP A 514 -15.76 -17.98 13.53
C ASP A 514 -16.64 -16.96 12.76
N GLY A 515 -16.02 -16.28 11.78
CA GLY A 515 -16.68 -15.29 10.93
C GLY A 515 -16.81 -13.88 11.51
N GLN A 516 -16.24 -13.60 12.68
CA GLN A 516 -16.23 -12.27 13.31
C GLN A 516 -14.82 -11.83 13.69
N ASP A 517 -14.59 -10.53 13.73
CA ASP A 517 -13.33 -9.98 14.24
C ASP A 517 -13.41 -9.85 15.78
N PRO A 518 -12.51 -10.50 16.56
CA PRO A 518 -12.52 -10.43 18.02
C PRO A 518 -12.34 -9.02 18.62
N VAL A 519 -11.99 -8.01 17.81
CA VAL A 519 -11.88 -6.60 18.24
C VAL A 519 -13.18 -6.05 18.83
N SER A 520 -14.33 -6.66 18.54
CA SER A 520 -15.61 -6.33 19.18
C SER A 520 -15.55 -6.44 20.72
N SER A 521 -14.71 -7.34 21.24
CA SER A 521 -14.51 -7.58 22.68
C SER A 521 -13.53 -6.62 23.35
N SER A 522 -12.84 -5.75 22.60
CA SER A 522 -11.84 -4.84 23.17
C SER A 522 -12.42 -3.84 24.20
N GLY A 523 -13.69 -3.44 24.04
CA GLY A 523 -14.37 -2.58 25.01
C GLY A 523 -14.53 -3.25 26.38
N ALA A 524 -15.01 -4.51 26.38
CA ALA A 524 -15.18 -5.29 27.60
C ALA A 524 -13.83 -5.57 28.31
N LEU A 525 -12.75 -5.76 27.55
CA LEU A 525 -11.41 -5.92 28.10
C LEU A 525 -10.93 -4.66 28.84
N LEU A 526 -11.17 -3.46 28.28
CA LEU A 526 -10.80 -2.20 28.92
C LEU A 526 -11.60 -1.99 30.22
N GLU A 527 -12.90 -2.28 30.22
CA GLU A 527 -13.75 -2.22 31.41
C GLU A 527 -13.28 -3.21 32.50
N ALA A 528 -12.88 -4.42 32.11
CA ALA A 528 -12.32 -5.42 33.01
C ALA A 528 -11.00 -4.96 33.65
N PHE A 529 -10.10 -4.38 32.85
CA PHE A 529 -8.86 -3.79 33.36
C PHE A 529 -9.13 -2.63 34.33
N ASP A 530 -10.03 -1.71 33.99
CA ASP A 530 -10.39 -0.60 34.88
C ASP A 530 -10.94 -1.08 36.22
N THR A 531 -11.71 -2.17 36.19
CA THR A 531 -12.24 -2.82 37.39
C THR A 531 -11.13 -3.39 38.26
N LEU A 532 -10.22 -4.18 37.68
CA LEU A 532 -9.07 -4.73 38.42
C LEU A 532 -8.14 -3.63 38.93
N SER A 533 -7.86 -2.62 38.11
CA SER A 533 -7.00 -1.48 38.42
C SER A 533 -7.53 -0.69 39.63
N LYS A 534 -8.85 -0.50 39.72
CA LYS A 534 -9.50 0.08 40.91
C LYS A 534 -9.36 -0.82 42.15
N GLN A 535 -9.58 -2.13 42.01
CA GLN A 535 -9.49 -3.06 43.13
C GLN A 535 -8.07 -3.15 43.70
N LEU A 536 -7.05 -3.20 42.84
CA LEU A 536 -5.64 -3.15 43.25
C LEU A 536 -5.32 -1.89 44.06
N ARG A 537 -5.80 -0.72 43.63
CA ARG A 537 -5.59 0.54 44.37
C ARG A 537 -6.35 0.65 45.70
N LEU A 538 -7.37 -0.19 45.90
CA LEU A 538 -8.16 -0.24 47.14
C LEU A 538 -7.62 -1.25 48.16
N LEU A 539 -6.51 -1.94 47.87
CA LEU A 539 -5.84 -2.82 48.82
C LEU A 539 -5.15 -1.99 49.91
N ASP A 540 -5.56 -2.21 51.16
CA ASP A 540 -5.06 -1.53 52.36
C ASP A 540 -4.28 -2.47 53.30
N ASP A 541 -4.32 -3.77 53.01
CA ASP A 541 -3.70 -4.86 53.76
C ASP A 541 -2.34 -5.33 53.19
N VAL A 542 -1.84 -4.63 52.17
CA VAL A 542 -0.50 -4.84 51.58
C VAL A 542 0.50 -3.84 52.20
N PRO A 543 1.73 -4.26 52.57
CA PRO A 543 2.67 -3.40 53.31
C PRO A 543 3.07 -2.08 52.63
N LEU A 544 3.01 -2.03 51.30
CA LEU A 544 3.26 -0.85 50.50
C LEU A 544 2.06 -0.62 49.58
N ARG A 545 1.55 0.61 49.53
CA ARG A 545 0.42 0.95 48.67
C ARG A 545 0.80 0.86 47.19
N ILE A 546 -0.16 0.43 46.38
CA ILE A 546 -0.02 0.40 44.92
C ILE A 546 -0.20 1.83 44.37
N SER A 547 0.87 2.39 43.81
CA SER A 547 0.88 3.74 43.25
C SER A 547 0.43 3.78 41.79
N THR A 548 0.88 2.83 40.98
CA THR A 548 0.63 2.79 39.54
C THR A 548 0.22 1.39 39.09
N VAL A 549 -0.73 1.32 38.16
CA VAL A 549 -1.16 0.08 37.49
C VAL A 549 -1.23 0.38 35.99
N GLN A 550 -0.43 -0.31 35.19
CA GLN A 550 -0.31 -0.05 33.75
C GLN A 550 -0.43 -1.33 32.93
N PRO A 551 -1.24 -1.35 31.85
CA PRO A 551 -1.32 -2.50 30.97
C PRO A 551 -0.14 -2.55 29.99
N LEU A 552 0.47 -3.73 29.83
CA LEU A 552 1.61 -3.95 28.94
C LEU A 552 1.29 -4.77 27.68
N ASP A 553 0.13 -5.42 27.61
CA ASP A 553 -0.20 -6.26 26.46
C ASP A 553 -0.66 -5.46 25.23
N SER A 554 -0.31 -5.97 24.04
CA SER A 554 -0.75 -5.49 22.72
C SER A 554 -2.26 -5.26 22.60
N ALA A 555 -3.09 -6.01 23.33
CA ALA A 555 -4.54 -5.86 23.31
C ALA A 555 -5.00 -4.48 23.82
N PHE A 556 -4.31 -3.90 24.81
CA PHE A 556 -4.64 -2.60 25.40
C PHE A 556 -4.18 -1.40 24.58
N ARG A 557 -3.29 -1.64 23.61
CA ARG A 557 -2.83 -0.63 22.64
C ARG A 557 -3.36 -0.90 21.23
N HIS A 558 -4.41 -1.71 21.11
CA HIS A 558 -5.14 -2.01 19.88
C HIS A 558 -4.30 -2.65 18.75
N THR A 559 -3.20 -3.34 19.10
CA THR A 559 -2.28 -3.99 18.14
C THR A 559 -2.30 -5.52 18.21
N SER A 560 -3.08 -6.12 19.12
CA SER A 560 -3.26 -7.57 19.14
C SER A 560 -4.03 -8.03 17.90
N VAL A 561 -3.51 -9.05 17.20
CA VAL A 561 -4.20 -9.62 16.03
C VAL A 561 -5.54 -10.21 16.43
N PHE A 562 -5.56 -10.96 17.53
CA PHE A 562 -6.73 -11.57 18.13
C PHE A 562 -6.81 -11.13 19.60
N PRO A 563 -7.39 -9.95 19.88
CA PRO A 563 -7.61 -9.55 21.26
C PRO A 563 -8.41 -10.63 22.01
N PRO A 564 -8.11 -10.88 23.29
CA PRO A 564 -8.75 -11.95 24.03
C PRO A 564 -10.25 -11.69 24.16
N GLU A 565 -11.03 -12.74 24.04
CA GLU A 565 -12.46 -12.74 24.31
C GLU A 565 -12.72 -13.15 25.77
N PRO A 566 -13.85 -12.71 26.35
CA PRO A 566 -14.18 -13.06 27.72
C PRO A 566 -14.44 -14.56 27.86
N HIS A 567 -13.70 -15.18 28.77
CA HIS A 567 -13.79 -16.61 29.07
C HIS A 567 -14.86 -16.88 30.14
N PRO A 568 -15.79 -17.83 29.93
CA PRO A 568 -16.91 -18.08 30.85
C PRO A 568 -16.46 -18.50 32.25
N LEU A 569 -15.31 -19.19 32.38
CA LEU A 569 -14.78 -19.62 33.67
C LEU A 569 -13.94 -18.54 34.37
N ALA A 570 -13.62 -17.43 33.72
CA ALA A 570 -12.85 -16.34 34.32
C ALA A 570 -13.75 -15.21 34.91
N TYR A 571 -15.07 -15.40 34.90
CA TYR A 571 -15.99 -14.57 35.67
C TYR A 571 -15.98 -14.97 37.16
N GLY A 572 -16.37 -14.03 38.03
CA GLY A 572 -16.59 -14.30 39.46
C GLY A 572 -17.81 -15.20 39.73
N LYS A 573 -18.40 -15.09 40.93
CA LYS A 573 -19.57 -15.89 41.38
C LYS A 573 -20.92 -15.53 40.68
N ASN A 574 -20.90 -15.01 39.46
CA ASN A 574 -22.12 -14.59 38.75
C ASN A 574 -22.66 -15.68 37.80
N SER A 575 -23.99 -15.83 37.82
CA SER A 575 -24.79 -16.78 37.05
C SER A 575 -24.91 -16.39 35.58
N GLN A 576 -23.84 -16.57 34.80
CA GLN A 576 -23.94 -16.52 33.34
C GLN A 576 -24.36 -17.89 32.76
N ARG A 577 -25.10 -17.87 31.65
CA ARG A 577 -25.45 -19.07 30.89
C ARG A 577 -24.18 -19.63 30.26
N LEU A 578 -23.72 -20.77 30.75
CA LEU A 578 -22.50 -21.41 30.25
C LEU A 578 -22.69 -21.91 28.81
N PRO A 579 -21.70 -21.70 27.92
CA PRO A 579 -21.70 -22.33 26.61
C PRO A 579 -21.52 -23.86 26.74
N ASN A 580 -21.77 -24.60 25.66
CA ASN A 580 -21.61 -26.06 25.65
C ASN A 580 -20.13 -26.48 25.72
N LEU A 581 -19.24 -25.69 25.12
CA LEU A 581 -17.80 -25.87 25.07
C LEU A 581 -17.12 -24.57 25.48
N ALA A 582 -15.95 -24.65 26.11
CA ALA A 582 -15.06 -23.53 26.35
C ALA A 582 -13.61 -23.93 26.11
N THR A 583 -12.74 -22.96 25.85
CA THR A 583 -11.31 -23.22 25.66
C THR A 583 -10.66 -23.71 26.95
N THR A 584 -9.84 -24.74 26.86
CA THR A 584 -9.09 -25.30 28.01
C THR A 584 -7.98 -24.36 28.46
N CYS A 585 -7.45 -23.54 27.56
CA CYS A 585 -6.36 -22.62 27.85
C CYS A 585 -6.84 -21.17 27.85
N ILE A 586 -6.38 -20.39 28.83
CA ILE A 586 -6.62 -18.94 28.89
C ILE A 586 -5.29 -18.20 28.85
N ARG A 587 -5.17 -17.21 27.97
CA ARG A 587 -3.99 -16.33 27.92
C ARG A 587 -4.09 -15.26 29.00
N SER A 588 -2.99 -14.99 29.68
CA SER A 588 -2.90 -13.89 30.64
C SER A 588 -2.41 -12.60 30.00
N MET A 589 -3.01 -11.49 30.40
CA MET A 589 -2.68 -10.15 29.92
C MET A 589 -1.79 -9.47 30.94
N GLU A 590 -0.59 -9.07 30.53
CA GLU A 590 0.41 -8.56 31.46
C GLU A 590 0.11 -7.13 31.94
N ILE A 591 0.20 -6.93 33.25
CA ILE A 591 0.02 -5.67 33.96
C ILE A 591 1.25 -5.39 34.82
N MET A 592 1.79 -4.19 34.66
CA MET A 592 2.84 -3.66 35.52
C MET A 592 2.23 -2.91 36.70
N ILE A 593 2.72 -3.20 37.89
CA ILE A 593 2.37 -2.53 39.14
C ILE A 593 3.62 -1.84 39.69
N GLN A 594 3.44 -0.62 40.20
CA GLN A 594 4.46 0.07 41.00
C GLN A 594 3.92 0.31 42.41
N LEU A 595 4.77 0.04 43.40
CA LEU A 595 4.48 0.29 44.81
C LEU A 595 4.95 1.71 45.20
N GLU A 596 4.52 2.20 46.35
CA GLU A 596 5.06 3.45 46.91
C GLU A 596 6.56 3.33 47.25
N GLY A 597 7.25 4.46 47.26
CA GLY A 597 8.69 4.51 47.49
C GLY A 597 9.06 3.98 48.89
N SER A 598 10.02 3.07 48.95
CA SER A 598 10.54 2.53 50.22
C SER A 598 12.06 2.40 50.19
N GLY A 599 12.72 2.70 51.31
CA GLY A 599 14.16 2.52 51.46
C GLY A 599 14.58 1.06 51.66
N ASN A 600 13.63 0.21 52.11
CA ASN A 600 13.87 -1.12 52.66
C ASN A 600 14.00 -2.24 51.61
N TRP A 601 13.99 -1.89 50.32
CA TRP A 601 14.19 -2.87 49.26
C TRP A 601 15.62 -3.44 49.28
N PRO A 602 15.80 -4.77 49.12
CA PRO A 602 17.12 -5.39 49.11
C PRO A 602 18.07 -4.80 48.06
N LEU A 603 19.38 -4.82 48.34
CA LEU A 603 20.40 -4.44 47.36
C LEU A 603 20.80 -5.61 46.44
N ASP A 604 20.64 -6.84 46.93
CA ASP A 604 20.90 -8.05 46.16
C ASP A 604 19.77 -8.28 45.13
N PRO A 605 20.09 -8.52 43.85
CA PRO A 605 19.09 -8.67 42.79
C PRO A 605 18.20 -9.91 42.95
N VAL A 606 18.73 -11.01 43.49
CA VAL A 606 17.93 -12.23 43.72
C VAL A 606 16.95 -12.00 44.88
N ALA A 607 17.41 -11.40 45.97
CA ALA A 607 16.57 -11.03 47.11
C ALA A 607 15.49 -10.01 46.71
N MET A 608 15.80 -9.07 45.83
CA MET A 608 14.84 -8.13 45.26
C MET A 608 13.69 -8.86 44.53
N GLU A 609 14.02 -9.78 43.62
CA GLU A 609 12.99 -10.54 42.88
C GLU A 609 12.15 -11.45 43.79
N LYS A 610 12.78 -12.10 44.78
CA LYS A 610 12.04 -12.88 45.78
C LYS A 610 11.12 -12.00 46.64
N THR A 611 11.54 -10.77 46.95
CA THR A 611 10.71 -9.79 47.66
C THR A 611 9.52 -9.34 46.81
N LYS A 612 9.72 -9.05 45.51
CA LYS A 612 8.61 -8.79 44.57
C LYS A 612 7.62 -9.95 44.52
N THR A 613 8.14 -11.18 44.47
CA THR A 613 7.30 -12.39 44.48
C THR A 613 6.48 -12.48 45.76
N ALA A 614 7.06 -12.20 46.93
CA ALA A 614 6.34 -12.17 48.20
C ALA A 614 5.22 -11.09 48.21
N PHE A 615 5.48 -9.90 47.65
CA PHE A 615 4.44 -8.88 47.48
C PHE A 615 3.32 -9.35 46.54
N LEU A 616 3.67 -9.97 45.41
CA LEU A 616 2.68 -10.49 44.46
C LEU A 616 1.80 -11.58 45.08
N LEU A 617 2.36 -12.48 45.89
CA LEU A 617 1.60 -13.48 46.64
C LEU A 617 0.64 -12.82 47.63
N LYS A 618 1.12 -11.85 48.41
CA LYS A 618 0.26 -11.14 49.36
C LYS A 618 -0.87 -10.38 48.66
N ILE A 619 -0.58 -9.70 47.55
CA ILE A 619 -1.60 -9.05 46.70
C ILE A 619 -2.60 -10.08 46.18
N GLY A 620 -2.12 -11.27 45.77
CA GLY A 620 -2.96 -12.39 45.36
C GLY A 620 -3.95 -12.80 46.45
N GLU A 621 -3.47 -13.09 47.66
CA GLU A 621 -4.31 -13.42 48.83
C GLU A 621 -5.39 -12.36 49.08
N SER A 622 -4.99 -11.07 49.09
CA SER A 622 -5.91 -9.95 49.31
C SER A 622 -7.00 -9.83 48.24
N LEU A 623 -6.70 -10.23 46.99
CA LEU A 623 -7.68 -10.26 45.89
C LEU A 623 -8.60 -11.48 45.98
N GLU A 624 -8.11 -12.62 46.46
CA GLU A 624 -8.94 -13.79 46.74
C GLU A 624 -9.97 -13.52 47.83
N ASP A 625 -9.57 -12.82 48.90
CA ASP A 625 -10.47 -12.36 49.98
C ASP A 625 -11.60 -11.46 49.45
N ARG A 626 -11.35 -10.74 48.35
CA ARG A 626 -12.32 -9.90 47.64
C ARG A 626 -13.13 -10.67 46.58
N GLY A 627 -12.98 -11.99 46.52
CA GLY A 627 -13.77 -12.89 45.68
C GLY A 627 -13.29 -13.04 44.24
N MET A 628 -12.04 -12.64 43.93
CA MET A 628 -11.38 -12.98 42.67
C MET A 628 -10.73 -14.36 42.76
N PHE A 629 -10.41 -14.96 41.61
CA PHE A 629 -9.63 -16.20 41.59
C PHE A 629 -8.19 -15.88 41.24
N VAL A 630 -7.25 -16.42 42.01
CA VAL A 630 -5.82 -16.23 41.79
C VAL A 630 -5.18 -17.58 41.50
N SER A 631 -4.26 -17.58 40.54
CA SER A 631 -3.42 -18.72 40.20
C SER A 631 -1.97 -18.27 40.34
N ALA A 632 -1.30 -18.80 41.36
CA ALA A 632 0.10 -18.50 41.65
C ALA A 632 1.00 -19.68 41.27
N SER A 633 2.16 -19.37 40.70
CA SER A 633 3.28 -20.28 40.43
C SER A 633 4.57 -19.69 40.98
N GLU A 634 5.71 -20.36 40.80
CA GLU A 634 7.01 -19.87 41.30
C GLU A 634 7.37 -18.47 40.75
N ASP A 635 6.95 -18.16 39.51
CA ASP A 635 7.37 -16.95 38.78
C ASP A 635 6.22 -15.99 38.40
N GLU A 636 4.96 -16.41 38.62
CA GLU A 636 3.78 -15.73 38.09
C GLU A 636 2.61 -15.74 39.07
N VAL A 637 1.95 -14.58 39.21
CA VAL A 637 0.65 -14.45 39.87
C VAL A 637 -0.36 -13.95 38.85
N ASN A 638 -1.32 -14.82 38.53
CA ASN A 638 -2.38 -14.56 37.57
C ASN A 638 -3.71 -14.34 38.30
N VAL A 639 -4.45 -13.30 37.92
CA VAL A 639 -5.74 -12.95 38.50
C VAL A 639 -6.82 -13.12 37.45
N LEU A 640 -7.82 -13.95 37.72
CA LEU A 640 -9.00 -14.10 36.87
C LEU A 640 -10.09 -13.13 37.33
N SER A 641 -10.48 -12.21 36.44
CA SER A 641 -11.50 -11.21 36.72
C SER A 641 -12.26 -10.82 35.47
N SER A 642 -13.58 -10.69 35.61
CA SER A 642 -14.48 -10.19 34.56
C SER A 642 -14.37 -10.92 33.21
N GLY A 643 -14.03 -12.20 33.22
CA GLY A 643 -13.86 -13.00 32.00
C GLY A 643 -12.42 -13.02 31.46
N TYR A 644 -11.46 -12.39 32.12
CA TYR A 644 -10.07 -12.31 31.63
C TYR A 644 -9.07 -12.79 32.66
N SER A 645 -7.87 -13.18 32.21
CA SER A 645 -6.73 -13.48 33.06
C SER A 645 -5.70 -12.35 32.97
N PHE A 646 -5.18 -11.90 34.11
CA PHE A 646 -4.20 -10.81 34.19
C PHE A 646 -2.95 -11.27 34.94
N LEU A 647 -1.79 -11.15 34.30
CA LEU A 647 -0.49 -11.48 34.91
C LEU A 647 0.09 -10.23 35.58
N LEU A 648 0.32 -10.29 36.89
CA LEU A 648 0.86 -9.17 37.65
C LEU A 648 2.41 -9.20 37.69
N LYS A 649 3.05 -8.07 37.39
CA LYS A 649 4.51 -7.89 37.51
C LYS A 649 4.82 -6.59 38.26
N ILE A 650 5.78 -6.62 39.17
CA ILE A 650 6.20 -5.44 39.94
C ILE A 650 7.42 -4.82 39.28
N PHE A 651 7.32 -3.53 38.93
CA PHE A 651 8.45 -2.71 38.50
C PHE A 651 9.03 -1.92 39.68
N HIS A 652 10.36 -1.88 39.78
CA HIS A 652 11.06 -1.06 40.76
C HIS A 652 12.24 -0.29 40.14
N GLU A 653 12.33 1.01 40.40
CA GLU A 653 13.31 1.93 39.77
C GLU A 653 14.77 1.55 40.03
N ARG A 654 15.10 1.00 41.22
CA ARG A 654 16.47 0.56 41.55
C ARG A 654 16.98 -0.56 40.63
N GLY A 655 16.07 -1.35 40.03
CA GLY A 655 16.44 -2.39 39.07
C GLY A 655 17.01 -1.86 37.75
N LEU A 656 16.94 -0.53 37.52
CA LEU A 656 17.60 0.12 36.39
C LEU A 656 19.09 0.44 36.66
N VAL A 657 19.51 0.52 37.94
CA VAL A 657 20.83 1.03 38.35
C VAL A 657 21.80 -0.10 38.76
N LEU A 658 21.30 -1.27 39.18
CA LEU A 658 22.05 -2.35 39.83
C LEU A 658 22.98 -3.20 38.92
N GLN A 659 23.68 -2.63 37.94
CA GLN A 659 24.56 -3.42 37.04
C GLN A 659 25.93 -2.79 36.69
N LYS A 660 26.43 -1.83 37.48
CA LYS A 660 27.77 -1.22 37.25
C LYS A 660 28.90 -1.67 38.20
N GLN A 661 28.74 -2.76 38.95
CA GLN A 661 29.82 -3.27 39.81
C GLN A 661 29.97 -4.80 39.73
N ALA A 662 30.96 -5.24 38.95
CA ALA A 662 32.00 -6.23 39.30
C ALA A 662 32.73 -6.62 38.00
N GLY A 663 34.05 -6.43 37.97
CA GLY A 663 34.87 -6.81 36.81
C GLY A 663 34.97 -8.32 36.68
N ASP A 664 34.46 -8.86 35.58
CA ASP A 664 34.89 -10.11 34.96
C ASP A 664 34.31 -10.19 33.54
N ASP A 665 35.19 -10.24 32.54
CA ASP A 665 34.91 -10.02 31.11
C ASP A 665 34.15 -11.16 30.38
N ASN A 666 33.44 -12.05 31.08
CA ASN A 666 32.88 -13.26 30.43
C ASN A 666 31.43 -13.66 30.79
N ILE A 667 30.62 -12.76 31.35
CA ILE A 667 29.19 -13.03 31.56
C ILE A 667 28.35 -12.18 30.60
N GLN A 668 27.66 -12.88 29.68
CA GLN A 668 26.62 -12.35 28.80
C GLN A 668 25.68 -11.45 29.61
N THR A 669 25.71 -10.14 29.35
CA THR A 669 25.00 -9.13 30.15
C THR A 669 23.49 -9.28 29.94
N ALA A 670 22.85 -10.14 30.74
CA ALA A 670 21.40 -10.27 30.75
C ALA A 670 20.79 -8.93 31.20
N LEU A 671 19.94 -8.35 30.36
CA LEU A 671 19.16 -7.15 30.70
C LEU A 671 18.34 -7.45 31.97
N SER A 672 18.38 -6.55 32.97
CA SER A 672 17.56 -6.70 34.17
C SER A 672 16.07 -6.77 33.79
N GLN A 673 15.29 -7.61 34.49
CA GLN A 673 13.85 -7.75 34.23
C GLN A 673 13.13 -6.39 34.33
N ASP A 674 13.55 -5.53 35.26
CA ASP A 674 13.03 -4.17 35.41
C ASP A 674 13.34 -3.26 34.21
N LYS A 675 14.51 -3.38 33.57
CA LYS A 675 14.83 -2.62 32.34
C LYS A 675 13.89 -3.02 31.20
N VAL A 676 13.60 -4.31 31.06
CA VAL A 676 12.66 -4.82 30.06
C VAL A 676 11.23 -4.33 30.35
N LEU A 677 10.78 -4.41 31.61
CA LEU A 677 9.46 -3.92 32.02
C LEU A 677 9.32 -2.41 31.77
N PHE A 678 10.34 -1.62 32.09
CA PHE A 678 10.36 -0.18 31.81
C PHE A 678 10.23 0.10 30.31
N GLN A 679 11.02 -0.57 29.47
CA GLN A 679 10.95 -0.40 28.01
C GLN A 679 9.56 -0.79 27.46
N ARG A 680 8.96 -1.87 27.95
CA ARG A 680 7.60 -2.29 27.58
C ARG A 680 6.53 -1.31 28.04
N SER A 681 6.69 -0.73 29.23
CA SER A 681 5.82 0.34 29.76
C SER A 681 5.84 1.58 28.87
N GLN A 682 7.04 2.08 28.52
CA GLN A 682 7.19 3.22 27.62
C GLN A 682 6.61 2.95 26.24
N HIS A 683 6.94 1.78 25.67
CA HIS A 683 6.42 1.34 24.39
C HIS A 683 4.88 1.28 24.40
N SER A 684 4.28 0.61 25.39
CA SER A 684 2.82 0.44 25.49
C SER A 684 2.10 1.78 25.54
N SER A 685 2.60 2.71 26.36
CA SER A 685 2.05 4.07 26.48
C SER A 685 2.13 4.85 25.16
N MET A 686 3.30 4.88 24.53
CA MET A 686 3.52 5.63 23.29
C MET A 686 2.70 5.08 22.12
N ILE A 687 2.65 3.76 21.95
CA ILE A 687 1.87 3.14 20.88
C ILE A 687 0.37 3.31 21.09
N ASN A 688 -0.11 3.25 22.34
CA ASN A 688 -1.51 3.57 22.62
C ASN A 688 -1.84 5.03 22.28
N GLY A 689 -0.94 5.96 22.62
CA GLY A 689 -1.06 7.37 22.21
C GLY A 689 -1.07 7.55 20.68
N LEU A 690 -0.23 6.80 19.97
CA LEU A 690 -0.19 6.79 18.51
C LEU A 690 -1.50 6.28 17.90
N HIS A 691 -2.08 5.21 18.46
CA HIS A 691 -3.39 4.71 18.05
C HIS A 691 -4.49 5.77 18.25
N GLY A 692 -4.46 6.48 19.38
CA GLY A 692 -5.38 7.60 19.64
C GLY A 692 -5.28 8.72 18.59
N ARG A 693 -4.06 9.00 18.08
CA ARG A 693 -3.83 9.95 16.99
C ARG A 693 -4.25 9.40 15.62
N TYR A 694 -3.99 8.12 15.38
CA TYR A 694 -4.24 7.45 14.11
C TYR A 694 -4.98 6.12 14.34
N GLN A 695 -6.32 6.15 14.35
CA GLN A 695 -7.12 4.95 14.64
C GLN A 695 -6.88 3.79 13.64
N MET A 696 -6.44 4.11 12.41
CA MET A 696 -6.11 3.12 11.38
C MET A 696 -4.78 2.37 11.64
N TYR A 697 -3.95 2.85 12.56
CA TYR A 697 -2.67 2.24 12.93
C TYR A 697 -2.85 0.81 13.42
N GLY A 698 -3.75 0.58 14.36
CA GLY A 698 -3.99 -0.73 14.98
C GLY A 698 -4.31 -1.81 13.95
N PRO A 699 -5.34 -1.63 13.09
CA PRO A 699 -5.66 -2.62 12.07
C PRO A 699 -4.54 -2.87 11.03
N VAL A 700 -3.71 -1.87 10.70
CA VAL A 700 -2.52 -2.08 9.83
C VAL A 700 -1.50 -2.96 10.53
N VAL A 701 -1.22 -2.71 11.82
CA VAL A 701 -0.33 -3.54 12.63
C VAL A 701 -0.84 -4.98 12.70
N ARG A 702 -2.16 -5.17 12.86
CA ARG A 702 -2.76 -6.50 12.93
C ARG A 702 -2.50 -7.31 11.66
N LEU A 703 -2.70 -6.70 10.48
CA LEU A 703 -2.35 -7.33 9.20
C LEU A 703 -0.85 -7.61 9.08
N ALA A 704 0.01 -6.67 9.48
CA ALA A 704 1.47 -6.84 9.44
C ALA A 704 1.93 -8.01 10.33
N LYS A 705 1.48 -8.08 11.58
CA LYS A 705 1.76 -9.18 12.51
C LYS A 705 1.22 -10.51 12.00
N ARG A 706 0.00 -10.52 11.45
CA ARG A 706 -0.60 -11.72 10.88
C ARG A 706 0.22 -12.25 9.70
N TRP A 707 0.72 -11.36 8.84
CA TRP A 707 1.60 -11.71 7.72
C TRP A 707 2.96 -12.24 8.19
N ILE A 708 3.62 -11.56 9.14
CA ILE A 708 4.89 -12.01 9.77
C ILE A 708 4.74 -13.42 10.33
N SER A 709 3.65 -13.67 11.06
CA SER A 709 3.37 -14.98 11.65
C SER A 709 3.09 -16.04 10.59
N ALA A 710 2.27 -15.72 9.58
CA ALA A 710 1.93 -16.67 8.51
C ALA A 710 3.16 -17.11 7.70
N HIS A 711 4.18 -16.25 7.60
CA HIS A 711 5.48 -16.56 6.98
C HIS A 711 6.54 -17.12 7.95
N LEU A 712 6.12 -17.53 9.15
CA LEU A 712 6.95 -18.20 10.17
C LEU A 712 8.12 -17.36 10.72
N PHE A 713 7.98 -16.03 10.72
CA PHE A 713 8.99 -15.10 11.22
C PHE A 713 8.83 -14.70 12.70
N SER A 714 7.79 -15.18 13.40
CA SER A 714 7.50 -14.79 14.80
C SER A 714 8.62 -15.10 15.79
N SER A 715 9.51 -16.05 15.48
CA SER A 715 10.66 -16.36 16.33
C SER A 715 11.82 -15.37 16.20
N PHE A 716 11.80 -14.49 15.19
CA PHE A 716 12.91 -13.61 14.87
C PHE A 716 12.61 -12.12 15.03
N ILE A 717 11.34 -11.73 15.09
CA ILE A 717 10.92 -10.33 15.19
C ILE A 717 9.85 -10.23 16.26
N SER A 718 10.08 -9.36 17.25
CA SER A 718 9.11 -9.10 18.31
C SER A 718 7.90 -8.33 17.79
N GLU A 719 6.78 -8.44 18.50
CA GLU A 719 5.57 -7.68 18.17
C GLU A 719 5.81 -6.17 18.22
N GLU A 720 6.62 -5.71 19.19
CA GLU A 720 7.03 -4.32 19.37
C GLU A 720 7.85 -3.81 18.18
N ALA A 721 8.74 -4.63 17.61
CA ALA A 721 9.50 -4.25 16.43
C ALA A 721 8.58 -4.07 15.21
N VAL A 722 7.58 -4.94 15.03
CA VAL A 722 6.58 -4.79 13.94
C VAL A 722 5.76 -3.52 14.14
N GLU A 723 5.33 -3.25 15.37
CA GLU A 723 4.61 -2.02 15.75
C GLU A 723 5.41 -0.76 15.38
N LEU A 724 6.69 -0.73 15.71
CA LEU A 724 7.59 0.38 15.40
C LEU A 724 7.80 0.59 13.89
N VAL A 725 7.96 -0.49 13.11
CA VAL A 725 8.09 -0.38 11.65
C VAL A 725 6.81 0.15 11.02
N VAL A 726 5.63 -0.29 11.50
CA VAL A 726 4.36 0.26 11.02
C VAL A 726 4.18 1.71 11.47
N ALA A 727 4.60 2.07 12.69
CA ALA A 727 4.52 3.44 13.20
C ALA A 727 5.26 4.42 12.30
N TYR A 728 6.39 4.00 11.70
CA TYR A 728 7.12 4.80 10.71
C TYR A 728 6.22 5.31 9.58
N LEU A 729 5.29 4.50 9.07
CA LEU A 729 4.37 4.88 7.98
C LEU A 729 3.42 6.01 8.35
N PHE A 730 3.14 6.19 9.64
CA PHE A 730 2.23 7.23 10.14
C PHE A 730 3.00 8.48 10.59
N LEU A 731 4.23 8.31 11.06
CA LEU A 731 5.11 9.40 11.48
C LEU A 731 5.82 10.07 10.30
N LYS A 732 6.24 9.27 9.31
CA LYS A 732 6.90 9.71 8.07
C LYS A 732 6.18 9.12 6.85
N PRO A 733 4.99 9.64 6.51
CA PRO A 733 4.15 9.05 5.46
C PRO A 733 4.63 9.33 4.03
N PHE A 734 5.62 10.22 3.83
CA PHE A 734 6.06 10.66 2.51
C PHE A 734 6.52 9.49 1.61
N PRO A 735 6.31 9.59 0.28
CA PRO A 735 5.61 10.64 -0.47
C PRO A 735 4.07 10.55 -0.42
N PHE A 736 3.51 9.76 0.51
CA PHE A 736 2.08 9.59 0.69
C PHE A 736 1.54 10.42 1.88
N HIS A 737 0.24 10.28 2.14
CA HIS A 737 -0.40 10.70 3.40
C HIS A 737 -0.42 9.56 4.41
N ALA A 738 -0.64 9.84 5.68
CA ALA A 738 -0.82 8.79 6.69
C ALA A 738 -1.93 7.81 6.25
N PRO A 739 -1.71 6.47 6.32
CA PRO A 739 -2.68 5.50 5.83
C PRO A 739 -4.07 5.67 6.47
N SER A 740 -5.12 5.76 5.66
CA SER A 740 -6.51 5.79 6.13
C SER A 740 -7.28 4.51 5.81
N SER A 741 -6.60 3.50 5.25
CA SER A 741 -7.11 2.14 5.15
C SER A 741 -6.05 1.10 5.53
N ARG A 742 -6.54 -0.06 5.95
CA ARG A 742 -5.71 -1.21 6.31
C ARG A 742 -4.94 -1.81 5.12
N VAL A 743 -5.56 -1.87 3.93
CA VAL A 743 -4.94 -2.50 2.75
C VAL A 743 -3.82 -1.61 2.20
N ALA A 744 -4.05 -0.30 2.11
CA ALA A 744 -3.03 0.65 1.69
C ALA A 744 -1.88 0.69 2.71
N GLY A 745 -2.18 0.73 4.01
CA GLY A 745 -1.16 0.66 5.06
C GLY A 745 -0.35 -0.62 5.03
N PHE A 746 -0.99 -1.77 4.80
CA PHE A 746 -0.32 -3.07 4.69
C PHE A 746 0.59 -3.14 3.44
N LEU A 747 0.13 -2.68 2.27
CA LEU A 747 0.97 -2.59 1.07
C LEU A 747 2.20 -1.72 1.30
N ARG A 748 2.04 -0.57 1.96
CA ARG A 748 3.15 0.34 2.27
C ARG A 748 4.10 -0.25 3.31
N PHE A 749 3.61 -1.02 4.29
CA PHE A 749 4.45 -1.78 5.21
C PHE A 749 5.34 -2.79 4.47
N LEU A 750 4.78 -3.57 3.55
CA LEU A 750 5.55 -4.54 2.76
C LEU A 750 6.62 -3.85 1.91
N ARG A 751 6.30 -2.71 1.29
CA ARG A 751 7.26 -1.91 0.53
C ARG A 751 8.37 -1.39 1.42
N LEU A 752 8.04 -0.73 2.53
CA LEU A 752 9.00 -0.20 3.50
C LEU A 752 9.98 -1.29 3.94
N LEU A 753 9.48 -2.46 4.33
CA LEU A 753 10.32 -3.57 4.78
C LEU A 753 11.26 -4.08 3.69
N SER A 754 10.82 -4.02 2.43
CA SER A 754 11.59 -4.48 1.27
C SER A 754 12.62 -3.47 0.73
N SER A 755 12.33 -2.16 0.85
CA SER A 755 13.10 -1.10 0.19
C SER A 755 13.91 -0.23 1.15
N PHE A 756 13.62 -0.25 2.46
CA PHE A 756 14.36 0.53 3.43
C PHE A 756 15.83 0.05 3.51
N ASP A 757 16.76 1.00 3.50
CA ASP A 757 18.18 0.70 3.61
C ASP A 757 18.59 0.49 5.07
N TRP A 758 18.36 -0.73 5.53
CA TRP A 758 18.74 -1.17 6.87
C TRP A 758 20.25 -1.14 7.11
N THR A 759 21.09 -1.12 6.06
CA THR A 759 22.54 -1.22 6.18
C THR A 759 23.13 0.14 6.56
N PHE A 760 22.72 1.19 5.86
CA PHE A 760 23.34 2.51 6.00
C PHE A 760 22.45 3.54 6.71
N SER A 761 21.19 3.21 7.00
CA SER A 761 20.26 4.14 7.66
C SER A 761 19.63 3.56 8.95
N PRO A 762 19.66 4.31 10.07
CA PRO A 762 18.84 3.99 11.24
C PRO A 762 17.38 4.44 11.04
N MET A 763 16.43 3.64 11.51
CA MET A 763 15.02 4.04 11.54
C MET A 763 14.73 4.81 12.83
N ILE A 764 14.53 6.13 12.70
CA ILE A 764 14.30 7.05 13.82
C ILE A 764 12.80 7.31 13.96
N LEU A 765 12.24 6.96 15.13
CA LEU A 765 10.80 6.97 15.42
C LEU A 765 10.49 7.97 16.53
N ASP A 766 10.17 9.19 16.13
CA ASP A 766 9.76 10.25 17.04
C ASP A 766 8.23 10.27 17.21
N ILE A 767 7.71 9.42 18.09
CA ILE A 767 6.26 9.23 18.25
C ILE A 767 5.60 10.52 18.80
N ASN A 768 6.29 11.20 19.72
CA ASN A 768 5.77 12.37 20.44
C ASN A 768 6.31 13.72 19.93
N ASN A 769 7.18 13.72 18.90
CA ASN A 769 7.90 14.92 18.43
C ASN A 769 8.79 15.54 19.51
N GLU A 770 9.50 14.69 20.26
CA GLU A 770 10.36 15.07 21.38
C GLU A 770 11.85 15.17 21.00
N PHE A 771 12.26 14.62 19.86
CA PHE A 771 13.67 14.61 19.48
C PHE A 771 14.18 16.00 19.13
N ASN A 772 15.34 16.33 19.66
CA ASN A 772 16.13 17.48 19.27
C ASN A 772 17.40 17.05 18.49
N LEU A 773 18.14 18.04 17.98
CA LEU A 773 19.36 17.79 17.20
C LEU A 773 20.44 16.99 17.97
N LYS A 774 20.46 17.05 19.31
CA LYS A 774 21.40 16.25 20.12
C LYS A 774 20.98 14.79 20.14
N ASP A 775 19.69 14.51 20.29
CA ASP A 775 19.17 13.14 20.27
C ASP A 775 19.41 12.49 18.90
N GLU A 776 19.17 13.23 17.82
CA GLU A 776 19.45 12.74 16.48
C GLU A 776 20.94 12.44 16.29
N LYS A 777 21.82 13.31 16.78
CA LYS A 777 23.27 13.10 16.71
C LYS A 777 23.69 11.86 17.50
N GLU A 778 23.19 11.70 18.72
CA GLU A 778 23.45 10.55 19.60
C GLU A 778 23.01 9.24 18.93
N ILE A 779 21.82 9.21 18.33
CA ILE A 779 21.31 8.03 17.61
C ILE A 779 22.24 7.65 16.45
N ASN A 780 22.70 8.63 15.66
CA ASN A 780 23.60 8.36 14.54
C ASN A 780 24.99 7.90 15.04
N GLU A 781 25.48 8.46 16.15
CA GLU A 781 26.73 7.99 16.77
C GLU A 781 26.60 6.53 17.24
N ASN A 782 25.51 6.18 17.92
CA ASN A 782 25.21 4.81 18.34
C ASN A 782 25.11 3.85 17.13
N PHE A 783 24.43 4.27 16.07
CA PHE A 783 24.33 3.51 14.83
C PHE A 783 25.72 3.24 14.23
N MET A 784 26.53 4.29 14.03
CA MET A 784 27.86 4.17 13.45
C MET A 784 28.80 3.32 14.33
N MET A 785 28.70 3.44 15.65
CA MET A 785 29.44 2.61 16.59
C MET A 785 29.06 1.13 16.44
N SER A 786 27.77 0.82 16.33
CA SER A 786 27.30 -0.57 16.14
C SER A 786 27.82 -1.20 14.85
N ARG A 787 27.90 -0.42 13.75
CA ARG A 787 28.46 -0.88 12.47
C ARG A 787 29.98 -1.08 12.55
N LYS A 788 30.71 -0.14 13.15
CA LYS A 788 32.18 -0.22 13.30
C LYS A 788 32.64 -1.36 14.19
N SER A 789 31.94 -1.60 15.31
CA SER A 789 32.28 -2.70 16.23
C SER A 789 32.26 -4.04 15.49
N TYR A 790 31.22 -4.27 14.70
CA TYR A 790 31.08 -5.47 13.88
C TYR A 790 32.14 -5.61 12.79
N GLU A 791 32.50 -4.49 12.12
CA GLU A 791 33.57 -4.49 11.12
C GLU A 791 34.92 -4.88 11.73
N GLN A 792 35.20 -4.44 12.96
CA GLN A 792 36.44 -4.75 13.68
C GLN A 792 36.44 -6.17 14.24
N ASN A 793 35.30 -6.63 14.76
CA ASN A 793 35.13 -7.95 15.32
C ASN A 793 33.82 -8.60 14.80
N PRO A 794 33.89 -9.55 13.85
CA PRO A 794 32.72 -10.26 13.33
C PRO A 794 31.96 -11.12 14.37
N HIS A 795 32.48 -11.23 15.60
CA HIS A 795 31.78 -11.83 16.73
C HIS A 795 30.86 -10.85 17.48
N ASP A 796 31.03 -9.53 17.27
CA ASP A 796 30.16 -8.53 17.86
C ASP A 796 28.76 -8.62 17.26
N ILE A 797 27.76 -8.17 18.02
CA ILE A 797 26.37 -8.24 17.61
C ILE A 797 25.99 -6.95 16.91
N GLU A 798 25.75 -7.04 15.60
CA GLU A 798 25.24 -5.94 14.81
C GLU A 798 23.72 -6.07 14.62
N PRO A 799 22.91 -5.10 15.09
CA PRO A 799 21.48 -5.13 14.84
C PRO A 799 21.23 -4.99 13.33
N ALA A 800 20.61 -6.01 12.72
CA ALA A 800 20.26 -5.92 11.30
C ALA A 800 19.20 -4.83 11.07
N MET A 801 18.29 -4.65 12.02
CA MET A 801 17.32 -3.57 12.05
C MET A 801 17.68 -2.63 13.21
N PHE A 802 18.01 -1.37 12.92
CA PHE A 802 18.26 -0.36 13.95
C PHE A 802 17.01 0.51 14.12
N LEU A 803 16.27 0.29 15.22
CA LEU A 803 15.03 0.99 15.55
C LEU A 803 15.28 1.91 16.75
N ALA A 804 15.30 3.21 16.52
CA ALA A 804 15.55 4.21 17.57
C ALA A 804 14.26 4.92 18.00
N THR A 805 14.00 4.95 19.30
CA THR A 805 12.89 5.67 19.94
C THR A 805 13.40 6.56 21.08
N SER A 806 12.55 7.40 21.67
CA SER A 806 12.95 8.25 22.80
C SER A 806 13.36 7.47 24.06
N TYR A 807 12.82 6.26 24.25
CA TYR A 807 13.20 5.37 25.36
C TYR A 807 14.32 4.36 25.00
N ASP A 808 14.69 4.26 23.72
CA ASP A 808 15.73 3.33 23.24
C ASP A 808 16.47 3.92 22.02
N LYS A 809 17.44 4.79 22.28
CA LYS A 809 18.24 5.46 21.24
C LYS A 809 19.31 4.57 20.62
N ALA A 810 19.62 3.44 21.24
CA ALA A 810 20.68 2.51 20.82
C ALA A 810 20.12 1.21 20.19
N SER A 811 18.80 1.11 20.03
CA SER A 811 18.13 -0.05 19.44
C SER A 811 18.39 -1.36 20.20
N GLU A 812 18.47 -1.29 21.54
CA GLU A 812 18.79 -2.43 22.39
C GLU A 812 17.59 -3.33 22.70
N ALA A 813 16.39 -2.76 22.75
CA ALA A 813 15.22 -3.42 23.34
C ALA A 813 14.67 -4.55 22.47
N TRP A 814 14.50 -4.29 21.17
CA TRP A 814 13.69 -5.15 20.30
C TRP A 814 14.48 -5.86 19.21
N THR A 815 15.55 -5.23 18.72
CA THR A 815 16.25 -5.69 17.50
C THR A 815 17.75 -5.87 17.65
N LYS A 816 18.28 -5.82 18.89
CA LYS A 816 19.70 -5.98 19.18
C LYS A 816 20.26 -7.30 18.64
N GLN A 817 19.62 -8.42 18.96
CA GLN A 817 20.12 -9.77 18.64
C GLN A 817 19.43 -10.41 17.41
N SER A 818 18.20 -9.98 17.11
CA SER A 818 17.38 -10.58 16.06
C SER A 818 16.48 -9.51 15.43
N PRO A 819 16.24 -9.51 14.11
CA PRO A 819 16.67 -10.53 13.14
C PRO A 819 18.16 -10.44 12.79
N SER A 820 18.75 -11.56 12.37
CA SER A 820 20.06 -11.54 11.70
C SER A 820 19.96 -10.97 10.29
N LYS A 821 21.07 -10.48 9.71
CA LYS A 821 21.12 -10.00 8.32
C LYS A 821 20.54 -11.00 7.31
N SER A 822 20.78 -12.29 7.50
CA SER A 822 20.24 -13.36 6.64
C SER A 822 18.71 -13.50 6.73
N VAL A 823 18.17 -13.36 7.95
CA VAL A 823 16.72 -13.43 8.20
C VAL A 823 16.05 -12.18 7.64
N LEU A 824 16.63 -11.00 7.88
CA LEU A 824 16.13 -9.74 7.34
C LEU A 824 16.11 -9.74 5.81
N LYS A 825 17.17 -10.26 5.15
CA LYS A 825 17.20 -10.40 3.69
C LYS A 825 16.08 -11.32 3.16
N ARG A 826 15.82 -12.44 3.85
CA ARG A 826 14.72 -13.35 3.50
C ARG A 826 13.37 -12.66 3.69
N LEU A 827 13.19 -11.96 4.80
CA LEU A 827 11.99 -11.20 5.11
C LEU A 827 11.71 -10.10 4.07
N ALA A 828 12.72 -9.31 3.71
CA ALA A 828 12.62 -8.27 2.68
C ALA A 828 12.26 -8.85 1.31
N ALA A 829 12.78 -10.03 0.95
CA ALA A 829 12.41 -10.71 -0.29
C ALA A 829 10.94 -11.18 -0.31
N TYR A 830 10.45 -11.72 0.80
CA TYR A 830 9.04 -12.10 0.95
C TYR A 830 8.13 -10.86 0.91
N ALA A 831 8.55 -9.77 1.54
CA ALA A 831 7.83 -8.51 1.55
C ALA A 831 7.75 -7.92 0.14
N LYS A 832 8.85 -7.94 -0.62
CA LYS A 832 8.89 -7.50 -2.02
C LYS A 832 7.91 -8.27 -2.89
N SER A 833 7.97 -9.61 -2.85
CA SER A 833 7.08 -10.47 -3.64
C SER A 833 5.60 -10.29 -3.24
N SER A 834 5.32 -10.15 -1.94
CA SER A 834 3.97 -9.88 -1.43
C SER A 834 3.45 -8.51 -1.85
N ALA A 835 4.31 -7.48 -1.85
CA ALA A 835 3.94 -6.13 -2.30
C ALA A 835 3.61 -6.10 -3.80
N GLU A 836 4.40 -6.78 -4.62
CA GLU A 836 4.17 -6.91 -6.07
C GLU A 836 2.85 -7.67 -6.33
N LEU A 837 2.64 -8.80 -5.66
CA LEU A 837 1.39 -9.57 -5.76
C LEU A 837 0.17 -8.75 -5.33
N LEU A 838 0.24 -8.08 -4.17
CA LEU A 838 -0.84 -7.24 -3.66
C LEU A 838 -1.16 -6.08 -4.63
N THR A 839 -0.13 -5.45 -5.20
CA THR A 839 -0.32 -4.41 -6.22
C THR A 839 -1.06 -4.95 -7.45
N ASN A 840 -0.69 -6.14 -7.91
CA ASN A 840 -1.36 -6.80 -9.05
C ASN A 840 -2.81 -7.20 -8.72
N LEU A 841 -3.06 -7.73 -7.53
CA LEU A 841 -4.42 -8.09 -7.07
C LEU A 841 -5.35 -6.87 -6.99
N ILE A 842 -4.82 -5.72 -6.56
CA ILE A 842 -5.57 -4.46 -6.52
C ILE A 842 -5.96 -3.99 -7.93
N LEU A 843 -5.02 -4.04 -8.89
CA LEU A 843 -5.22 -3.50 -10.23
C LEU A 843 -5.98 -4.45 -11.17
N ASN A 844 -5.62 -5.73 -11.14
CA ASN A 844 -6.08 -6.72 -12.11
C ASN A 844 -7.00 -7.77 -11.49
N GLY A 845 -7.02 -7.91 -10.16
CA GLY A 845 -7.75 -8.96 -9.47
C GLY A 845 -6.99 -10.29 -9.41
N GLN A 846 -7.69 -11.31 -8.91
CA GLN A 846 -7.16 -12.67 -8.85
C GLN A 846 -7.00 -13.25 -10.26
N SER A 847 -5.94 -14.03 -10.48
CA SER A 847 -5.68 -14.70 -11.76
C SER A 847 -5.14 -16.12 -11.55
N GLY A 848 -5.94 -17.12 -11.91
CA GLY A 848 -5.56 -18.53 -11.78
C GLY A 848 -5.15 -18.88 -10.34
N GLN A 849 -3.87 -19.21 -10.15
CA GLN A 849 -3.29 -19.58 -8.85
C GLN A 849 -2.94 -18.38 -7.95
N TYR A 850 -2.97 -17.15 -8.47
CA TYR A 850 -2.61 -15.95 -7.71
C TYR A 850 -3.85 -15.34 -7.06
N SER A 851 -4.11 -15.74 -5.82
CA SER A 851 -5.26 -15.30 -5.02
C SER A 851 -4.84 -14.40 -3.85
N TRP A 852 -5.81 -13.86 -3.09
CA TRP A 852 -5.53 -13.01 -1.92
C TRP A 852 -4.87 -13.80 -0.78
N GLU A 853 -5.24 -15.08 -0.66
CA GLU A 853 -4.72 -16.04 0.30
C GLU A 853 -3.22 -16.27 0.13
N CYS A 854 -2.70 -16.22 -1.11
CA CYS A 854 -1.28 -16.38 -1.40
C CYS A 854 -0.39 -15.38 -0.67
N LEU A 855 -0.91 -14.18 -0.32
CA LEU A 855 -0.17 -13.18 0.45
C LEU A 855 0.22 -13.70 1.86
N PHE A 856 -0.55 -14.64 2.40
CA PHE A 856 -0.38 -15.21 3.73
C PHE A 856 -0.01 -16.70 3.71
N ARG A 857 0.36 -17.26 2.54
CA ARG A 857 0.83 -18.65 2.44
C ARG A 857 2.35 -18.69 2.35
N THR A 858 2.97 -19.39 3.31
CA THR A 858 4.42 -19.59 3.31
C THR A 858 4.83 -20.74 2.38
N PRO A 859 5.85 -20.57 1.53
CA PRO A 859 6.38 -21.65 0.71
C PRO A 859 7.22 -22.61 1.56
N MET A 860 6.64 -23.74 1.96
CA MET A 860 7.29 -24.74 2.83
C MET A 860 8.53 -25.39 2.20
N SER A 861 8.66 -25.36 0.88
CA SER A 861 9.83 -25.84 0.13
C SER A 861 11.12 -25.05 0.42
N ASN A 862 11.04 -23.90 1.09
CA ASN A 862 12.20 -23.08 1.44
C ASN A 862 12.94 -23.56 2.70
N TYR A 863 12.38 -24.48 3.47
CA TYR A 863 12.99 -25.06 4.67
C TYR A 863 13.73 -26.36 4.35
N ASP A 864 14.66 -26.76 5.22
CA ASP A 864 15.41 -28.00 5.06
C ASP A 864 14.64 -29.19 5.63
N ALA A 865 13.91 -28.97 6.71
CA ALA A 865 12.92 -29.90 7.26
C ALA A 865 11.68 -29.15 7.76
N VAL A 866 10.56 -29.87 7.86
CA VAL A 866 9.27 -29.34 8.31
C VAL A 866 8.68 -30.29 9.34
N VAL A 867 8.28 -29.74 10.49
CA VAL A 867 7.53 -30.45 11.53
C VAL A 867 6.08 -30.01 11.43
N LEU A 868 5.17 -30.94 11.16
CA LEU A 868 3.73 -30.70 11.16
C LEU A 868 3.17 -31.03 12.54
N LEU A 869 2.27 -30.19 13.05
CA LEU A 869 1.61 -30.35 14.34
C LEU A 869 0.17 -30.85 14.13
N HIS A 870 -0.38 -31.55 15.12
CA HIS A 870 -1.79 -31.91 15.15
C HIS A 870 -2.61 -30.65 15.47
N GLN A 871 -3.44 -30.20 14.52
CA GLN A 871 -4.20 -28.97 14.64
C GLN A 871 -5.10 -29.00 15.88
N GLU A 872 -5.77 -30.12 16.13
CA GLU A 872 -6.64 -30.37 17.27
C GLU A 872 -5.91 -30.43 18.62
N LYS A 873 -4.58 -30.27 18.63
CA LYS A 873 -3.72 -30.21 19.83
C LYS A 873 -3.08 -28.84 20.04
N LEU A 874 -3.35 -27.87 19.17
CA LEU A 874 -2.97 -26.47 19.37
C LEU A 874 -3.90 -25.83 20.39
N CYS A 875 -3.42 -24.84 21.16
CA CYS A 875 -4.27 -24.10 22.10
C CYS A 875 -5.42 -23.35 21.44
N ARG A 876 -5.22 -22.88 20.20
CA ARG A 876 -6.17 -22.07 19.43
C ARG A 876 -6.21 -22.58 17.99
N PRO A 877 -6.90 -23.70 17.73
CA PRO A 877 -6.95 -24.32 16.40
C PRO A 877 -7.74 -23.49 15.38
N ASP A 878 -8.65 -22.65 15.86
CA ASP A 878 -9.45 -21.66 15.14
C ASP A 878 -8.61 -20.48 14.59
N HIS A 879 -7.44 -20.23 15.15
CA HIS A 879 -6.51 -19.22 14.63
C HIS A 879 -5.71 -19.70 13.39
N VAL A 880 -5.77 -20.98 13.04
CA VAL A 880 -5.05 -21.53 11.88
C VAL A 880 -5.67 -20.99 10.60
N LEU A 881 -4.87 -20.24 9.83
CA LEU A 881 -5.35 -19.59 8.61
C LEU A 881 -5.49 -20.60 7.46
N PHE A 882 -4.45 -21.40 7.26
CA PHE A 882 -4.37 -22.43 6.24
C PHE A 882 -3.76 -23.68 6.87
N PRO A 883 -4.48 -24.81 6.94
CA PRO A 883 -3.92 -26.05 7.42
C PRO A 883 -2.67 -26.43 6.60
N ALA A 884 -1.60 -26.83 7.29
CA ALA A 884 -0.35 -27.20 6.65
C ALA A 884 -0.53 -28.47 5.81
N GLU A 885 -0.31 -28.31 4.51
CA GLU A 885 -0.29 -29.40 3.54
C GLU A 885 0.93 -30.31 3.76
N THR A 886 0.81 -31.59 3.40
CA THR A 886 1.91 -32.54 3.48
C THR A 886 3.04 -32.11 2.53
N PRO A 887 4.25 -31.82 3.02
CA PRO A 887 5.35 -31.38 2.18
C PRO A 887 5.85 -32.50 1.24
N ASN A 888 6.33 -32.12 0.06
CA ASN A 888 7.02 -33.04 -0.85
C ASN A 888 8.44 -33.33 -0.33
N GLY A 889 8.58 -34.30 0.60
CA GLY A 889 9.87 -34.74 1.14
C GLY A 889 9.82 -36.12 1.82
N LYS A 890 10.95 -36.58 2.35
CA LYS A 890 11.08 -37.88 3.03
C LYS A 890 10.44 -37.79 4.42
N LEU A 891 9.37 -38.55 4.65
CA LEU A 891 8.81 -38.73 5.99
C LEU A 891 9.85 -39.43 6.88
N VAL A 892 10.16 -38.81 8.02
CA VAL A 892 11.14 -39.30 9.00
C VAL A 892 10.43 -40.04 10.13
N ILE A 893 9.37 -39.43 10.66
CA ILE A 893 8.56 -39.97 11.75
C ILE A 893 7.13 -39.46 11.63
N TRP A 894 6.17 -40.33 11.96
CA TRP A 894 4.75 -40.02 12.07
C TRP A 894 4.32 -40.15 13.53
N GLY A 895 3.60 -39.16 14.05
CA GLY A 895 3.23 -39.09 15.46
C GLY A 895 1.72 -39.22 15.68
N GLU A 896 1.35 -39.88 16.77
CA GLU A 896 -0.05 -40.03 17.20
C GLU A 896 -0.45 -38.86 18.13
N PRO A 897 -1.70 -38.36 18.02
CA PRO A 897 -2.17 -37.24 18.85
C PRO A 897 -2.35 -37.66 20.31
N SER A 898 -1.96 -36.80 21.25
CA SER A 898 -2.13 -37.05 22.69
C SER A 898 -3.60 -37.18 23.08
N LYS A 899 -3.93 -38.04 24.04
CA LYS A 899 -5.27 -38.11 24.65
C LYS A 899 -5.40 -37.24 25.90
N GLU A 900 -4.30 -36.66 26.38
CA GLU A 900 -4.23 -35.92 27.64
C GLU A 900 -4.66 -34.45 27.48
N PHE A 901 -4.43 -33.87 26.30
CA PHE A 901 -4.77 -32.48 26.01
C PHE A 901 -5.86 -32.37 24.93
N HIS A 902 -6.86 -31.52 25.23
CA HIS A 902 -7.87 -31.06 24.30
C HIS A 902 -8.02 -29.55 24.42
N PRO A 903 -8.08 -28.80 23.29
CA PRO A 903 -8.18 -27.35 23.31
C PRO A 903 -9.53 -26.83 23.79
N TYR A 904 -10.57 -27.67 23.73
CA TYR A 904 -11.90 -27.35 24.23
C TYR A 904 -12.34 -28.39 25.25
N MET A 905 -12.96 -27.92 26.33
CA MET A 905 -13.59 -28.75 27.35
C MET A 905 -15.12 -28.56 27.33
N PRO A 906 -15.89 -29.65 27.53
CA PRO A 906 -17.34 -29.58 27.64
C PRO A 906 -17.76 -28.94 28.98
N LEU A 907 -18.73 -28.03 28.93
CA LEU A 907 -19.29 -27.32 30.10
C LEU A 907 -20.78 -27.62 30.33
N ASN A 908 -21.37 -28.54 29.57
CA ASN A 908 -22.78 -28.91 29.69
C ASN A 908 -23.10 -29.72 30.98
N LYS A 909 -24.35 -29.66 31.42
CA LYS A 909 -24.86 -30.40 32.59
C LYS A 909 -24.69 -31.91 32.37
N GLY A 910 -23.71 -32.51 33.05
CA GLY A 910 -23.35 -33.93 32.96
C GLY A 910 -21.85 -34.19 32.76
N ALA A 911 -21.12 -33.27 32.12
CA ALA A 911 -19.68 -33.41 31.88
C ALA A 911 -18.79 -32.80 32.98
N VAL A 912 -19.32 -31.83 33.72
CA VAL A 912 -18.63 -31.15 34.82
C VAL A 912 -19.46 -31.28 36.10
N LYS A 913 -18.83 -31.69 37.21
CA LYS A 913 -19.47 -31.85 38.53
C LYS A 913 -19.81 -30.50 39.17
N SER A 914 -18.94 -29.50 39.04
CA SER A 914 -19.18 -28.11 39.46
C SER A 914 -18.36 -27.10 38.63
N LEU A 915 -18.77 -25.83 38.64
CA LEU A 915 -18.00 -24.75 38.01
C LEU A 915 -16.58 -24.60 38.58
N HIS A 916 -16.39 -24.98 39.85
CA HIS A 916 -15.08 -25.00 40.49
C HIS A 916 -14.19 -26.07 39.87
N ASP A 917 -14.70 -27.30 39.70
CA ASP A 917 -13.95 -28.40 39.07
C ASP A 917 -13.56 -28.09 37.60
N ALA A 918 -14.39 -27.33 36.87
CA ALA A 918 -14.03 -26.88 35.53
C ALA A 918 -12.93 -25.81 35.55
N ARG A 919 -12.92 -24.91 36.54
CA ARG A 919 -11.87 -23.90 36.72
C ARG A 919 -10.54 -24.54 37.07
N ASP A 920 -10.53 -25.58 37.91
CA ASP A 920 -9.29 -26.28 38.28
C ASP A 920 -8.63 -27.00 37.09
N LYS A 921 -9.39 -27.28 36.03
CA LYS A 921 -8.90 -27.83 34.77
C LYS A 921 -8.45 -26.77 33.77
N LEU A 922 -8.68 -25.48 34.06
CA LEU A 922 -8.30 -24.38 33.19
C LEU A 922 -6.78 -24.19 33.23
N LEU A 923 -6.13 -24.23 32.06
CA LEU A 923 -4.69 -24.04 31.96
C LEU A 923 -4.39 -22.57 31.70
N VAL A 924 -3.98 -21.86 32.74
CA VAL A 924 -3.65 -20.43 32.68
C VAL A 924 -2.26 -20.25 32.07
N ASN A 925 -2.15 -19.39 31.06
CA ASN A 925 -0.92 -19.05 30.35
C ASN A 925 -0.18 -20.25 29.71
N PHE A 926 -0.88 -21.35 29.45
CA PHE A 926 -0.31 -22.56 28.86
C PHE A 926 -0.44 -22.59 27.33
N ASP A 927 0.66 -22.90 26.64
CA ASP A 927 0.69 -23.17 25.20
C ASP A 927 1.68 -24.30 24.86
N PRO A 928 1.21 -25.48 24.43
CA PRO A 928 2.07 -26.64 24.17
C PRO A 928 3.08 -26.37 23.05
N THR A 929 2.76 -25.50 22.09
CA THR A 929 3.69 -25.14 21.01
C THR A 929 4.86 -24.29 21.52
N THR A 930 4.60 -23.42 22.50
CA THR A 930 5.62 -22.59 23.14
C THR A 930 6.59 -23.46 23.94
N TYR A 931 6.08 -24.44 24.69
CA TYR A 931 6.91 -25.42 25.40
C TYR A 931 7.72 -26.30 24.45
N PHE A 932 7.09 -26.86 23.42
CA PHE A 932 7.79 -27.66 22.41
C PHE A 932 8.96 -26.89 21.77
N ARG A 933 8.75 -25.62 21.41
CA ARG A 933 9.83 -24.78 20.86
C ARG A 933 10.94 -24.50 21.87
N ARG A 934 10.61 -24.27 23.14
CA ARG A 934 11.60 -24.08 24.21
C ARG A 934 12.45 -25.34 24.35
N ASP A 935 11.81 -26.49 24.38
CA ASP A 935 12.48 -27.77 24.54
C ASP A 935 13.36 -28.07 23.30
N LEU A 936 12.90 -27.75 22.08
CA LEU A 936 13.71 -27.84 20.86
C LEU A 936 14.95 -26.94 20.91
N LYS A 937 14.82 -25.69 21.38
CA LYS A 937 15.96 -24.78 21.56
C LYS A 937 16.94 -25.30 22.61
N GLY A 938 16.45 -25.94 23.67
CA GLY A 938 17.26 -26.52 24.74
C GLY A 938 18.00 -27.78 24.32
N ALA A 939 17.33 -28.67 23.58
CA ALA A 939 17.91 -29.92 23.08
C ALA A 939 18.88 -29.70 21.89
N PHE A 940 18.60 -28.70 21.05
CA PHE A 940 19.36 -28.45 19.81
C PHE A 940 19.88 -26.98 19.69
N PRO A 941 20.61 -26.46 20.69
CA PRO A 941 21.14 -25.10 20.65
C PRO A 941 22.26 -25.04 19.61
N LYS A 942 21.99 -24.43 18.45
CA LYS A 942 22.90 -24.27 17.28
C LYS A 942 22.86 -25.37 16.21
N THR A 943 21.90 -26.30 16.26
CA THR A 943 21.74 -27.29 15.18
C THR A 943 20.92 -26.73 14.02
N PHE A 944 19.82 -26.04 14.33
CA PHE A 944 18.91 -25.47 13.35
C PHE A 944 18.31 -24.15 13.82
N LYS A 945 17.93 -23.31 12.85
CA LYS A 945 17.04 -22.17 13.09
C LYS A 945 15.60 -22.64 13.03
N LEU A 946 14.82 -22.21 14.02
CA LEU A 946 13.41 -22.53 14.19
C LEU A 946 12.52 -21.43 13.61
N TRP A 947 11.77 -21.77 12.57
CA TRP A 947 10.82 -20.89 11.89
C TRP A 947 9.40 -21.27 12.31
N TYR A 948 8.68 -20.35 12.93
CA TYR A 948 7.36 -20.63 13.51
C TYR A 948 6.45 -19.40 13.46
N GLY A 949 5.15 -19.64 13.30
CA GLY A 949 4.10 -18.64 13.36
C GLY A 949 3.36 -18.70 14.69
N SER A 950 3.48 -17.67 15.52
CA SER A 950 2.87 -17.61 16.86
C SER A 950 1.34 -17.46 16.88
N LEU A 951 0.74 -17.14 15.74
CA LEU A 951 -0.70 -16.90 15.60
C LEU A 951 -1.31 -18.05 14.80
N GLY A 952 -1.50 -19.22 15.41
CA GLY A 952 -2.13 -20.37 14.74
C GLY A 952 -1.24 -21.04 13.70
N GLY A 953 0.07 -21.12 13.92
CA GLY A 953 0.96 -21.95 13.11
C GLY A 953 0.84 -23.42 13.48
N ASP A 954 0.45 -24.26 12.54
CA ASP A 954 0.39 -25.72 12.68
C ASP A 954 1.61 -26.43 12.05
N ALA A 955 2.64 -25.67 11.68
CA ALA A 955 3.91 -26.18 11.19
C ALA A 955 5.11 -25.37 11.72
N VAL A 956 6.24 -26.07 11.89
CA VAL A 956 7.54 -25.49 12.25
C VAL A 956 8.53 -25.81 11.12
N GLY A 957 9.09 -24.77 10.52
CA GLY A 957 10.18 -24.91 9.55
C GLY A 957 11.52 -24.99 10.26
N LEU A 958 12.42 -25.84 9.76
CA LEU A 958 13.79 -25.99 10.25
C LEU A 958 14.78 -25.68 9.13
N THR A 959 15.83 -24.92 9.43
CA THR A 959 16.98 -24.77 8.53
C THR A 959 18.27 -25.05 9.27
N TRP A 960 19.14 -25.88 8.69
CA TRP A 960 20.41 -26.27 9.30
C TRP A 960 21.33 -25.05 9.52
N GLU A 961 22.00 -24.99 10.66
CA GLU A 961 23.09 -24.03 10.87
C GLU A 961 24.42 -24.66 10.45
N ASN A 962 25.21 -23.96 9.61
CA ASN A 962 26.50 -24.49 9.13
C ASN A 962 27.55 -24.47 10.26
N PRO A 963 28.27 -25.59 10.51
CA PRO A 963 29.25 -25.69 11.60
C PRO A 963 30.58 -24.94 11.36
N LYS A 964 30.78 -24.24 10.24
CA LYS A 964 32.05 -23.61 9.83
C LYS A 964 32.57 -22.43 10.70
N LYS A 965 32.00 -22.18 11.88
CA LYS A 965 32.51 -21.18 12.84
C LYS A 965 33.25 -21.77 14.05
N ARG A 966 33.49 -23.08 14.11
CA ARG A 966 34.48 -23.63 15.05
C ARG A 966 35.88 -23.45 14.48
N GLY A 967 36.74 -22.80 15.26
CA GLY A 967 38.17 -22.81 15.03
C GLY A 967 38.66 -24.25 14.92
N ARG A 968 39.68 -24.44 14.08
CA ARG A 968 40.44 -25.69 14.02
C ARG A 968 40.88 -26.06 15.44
N GLU A 969 40.27 -27.11 15.98
CA GLU A 969 40.80 -28.03 17.00
C GLU A 969 39.60 -28.75 17.62
N GLU A 970 39.17 -29.83 16.95
CA GLU A 970 38.70 -31.08 17.56
C GLU A 970 38.31 -32.00 16.39
N ASP A 971 39.19 -32.97 16.12
CA ASP A 971 38.97 -34.06 15.18
C ASP A 971 37.87 -35.00 15.68
N ASP A 972 37.14 -35.59 14.74
CA ASP A 972 36.42 -36.88 14.86
C ASP A 972 35.08 -36.99 15.64
N GLU A 973 34.11 -36.10 15.38
CA GLU A 973 32.70 -36.49 15.49
C GLU A 973 32.00 -36.45 14.12
N THR A 974 31.68 -37.64 13.62
CA THR A 974 30.77 -37.82 12.49
C THR A 974 29.41 -37.22 12.87
N MET A 975 29.05 -36.09 12.24
CA MET A 975 27.73 -35.47 12.40
C MET A 975 26.63 -36.56 12.27
N PRO A 976 25.73 -36.71 13.25
CA PRO A 976 24.69 -37.72 13.20
C PRO A 976 23.84 -37.58 11.94
N GLU A 977 23.38 -38.72 11.40
CA GLU A 977 22.54 -38.72 10.19
C GLU A 977 21.34 -37.77 10.41
N PRO A 978 21.04 -36.86 9.46
CA PRO A 978 19.98 -35.86 9.64
C PRO A 978 18.61 -36.45 10.01
N THR A 979 18.34 -37.67 9.56
CA THR A 979 17.14 -38.43 9.93
C THR A 979 17.11 -38.88 11.37
N SER A 980 18.26 -39.11 12.03
CA SER A 980 18.31 -39.43 13.46
C SER A 980 17.93 -38.22 14.30
N ILE A 981 18.54 -37.06 14.01
CA ILE A 981 18.23 -35.79 14.68
C ILE A 981 16.74 -35.45 14.53
N LEU A 982 16.20 -35.62 13.31
CA LEU A 982 14.78 -35.33 13.06
C LEU A 982 13.81 -36.34 13.69
N LYS A 983 14.25 -37.57 14.01
CA LYS A 983 13.45 -38.50 14.84
C LYS A 983 13.36 -37.99 16.27
N GLU A 984 14.48 -37.58 16.86
CA GLU A 984 14.51 -37.00 18.20
C GLU A 984 13.64 -35.74 18.31
N VAL A 985 13.61 -34.91 17.26
CA VAL A 985 12.67 -33.76 17.16
C VAL A 985 11.22 -34.22 17.24
N GLY A 986 10.86 -35.32 16.57
CA GLY A 986 9.52 -35.89 16.64
C GLY A 986 9.19 -36.49 18.01
N ASP A 987 10.15 -37.18 18.61
CA ASP A 987 10.00 -37.79 19.94
C ASP A 987 9.84 -36.73 21.04
N LEU A 988 10.57 -35.62 20.96
CA LEU A 988 10.44 -34.48 21.86
C LEU A 988 9.03 -33.88 21.82
N GLY A 989 8.40 -33.90 20.65
CA GLY A 989 7.05 -33.38 20.41
C GLY A 989 5.95 -34.44 20.46
N LYS A 990 6.22 -35.62 21.06
CA LYS A 990 5.26 -36.73 21.10
C LYS A 990 3.90 -36.28 21.61
N GLY A 991 2.85 -36.61 20.85
CA GLY A 991 1.47 -36.22 21.17
C GLY A 991 1.03 -34.87 20.58
N LEU A 992 1.97 -34.00 20.21
CA LEU A 992 1.72 -32.72 19.52
C LEU A 992 2.13 -32.79 18.04
N VAL A 993 3.23 -33.47 17.72
CA VAL A 993 3.76 -33.60 16.36
C VAL A 993 2.96 -34.64 15.57
N ARG A 994 2.45 -34.22 14.40
CA ARG A 994 1.79 -35.07 13.40
C ARG A 994 2.81 -35.82 12.54
N GLY A 995 3.86 -35.13 12.10
CA GLY A 995 4.95 -35.78 11.38
C GLY A 995 6.11 -34.84 11.05
N VAL A 996 7.28 -35.42 10.84
CA VAL A 996 8.52 -34.69 10.48
C VAL A 996 8.97 -35.11 9.09
N TYR A 997 9.21 -34.11 8.23
CA TYR A 997 9.57 -34.30 6.83
C TYR A 997 10.93 -33.66 6.56
N LEU A 998 11.85 -34.45 6.01
CA LEU A 998 13.12 -33.95 5.48
C LEU A 998 12.94 -33.55 4.01
N LEU A 999 13.15 -32.27 3.71
CA LEU A 999 13.00 -31.71 2.36
C LEU A 999 14.34 -31.60 1.63
N LYS A 1000 15.38 -31.16 2.33
CA LYS A 1000 16.72 -30.95 1.78
C LYS A 1000 17.75 -31.54 2.74
N ALA A 1001 18.64 -32.35 2.18
CA ALA A 1001 19.80 -32.81 2.93
C ALA A 1001 20.71 -31.62 3.30
N PRO A 1002 21.44 -31.67 4.44
CA PRO A 1002 22.40 -30.65 4.79
C PRO A 1002 23.42 -30.48 3.67
N LYS A 1003 23.76 -29.24 3.33
CA LYS A 1003 24.85 -28.98 2.39
C LYS A 1003 26.18 -29.24 3.09
N LEU A 1004 26.69 -30.47 2.99
CA LEU A 1004 28.09 -30.78 3.29
C LEU A 1004 28.95 -30.04 2.24
N GLN A 1005 29.62 -28.97 2.65
CA GLN A 1005 30.58 -28.23 1.83
C GLN A 1005 31.93 -28.18 2.52
#